data_AF-A0A8C7V833-F1
#
_entry.id   AF-A0A8C7V833-F1
#
_cell.length_a   1.000
_cell.length_b   1.000
_cell.length_c   1.000
_cell.angle_alpha   90.00
_cell.angle_beta   90.00
_cell.angle_gamma   90.00
#
_symmetry.space_group_name_H-M   'P 1'
#
loop_
_entity.id
_entity.type
_entity.pdbx_description
1 polymer ?
#
loop_
_entity_poly.entity_id
_entity_poly.type
_entity_poly.pdbx_seq_one_letter_code
_entity_poly.pdbx_strand_id
1 'polypeptide(L)'
;MEAIGVSYSNPLEDYELIHRIGSGTYGDVFKARDIKTSVVSAIKVVKLDPGDDISSIQQEITMIRECTHKNIVAYFGSYFRNNKLWICMEYCGGGSLQDIYHGTMPLSLDFLCLQGLRHLHETGKMHRDIKVMYILLDIKTSDFGVAAEINASVAKRKSFIGTPYWMAPEVAAVEKKGGYNQLCDIWAVGITAIELAELQPPMFDLHPMRALMVMSKGSFQPPKLKDKSKWSVDFHSFVKVSLTKNPRKRPTAEKLLQHPFVSQQLTRTLAIELLDMASNPVLQTSHTMDECDLETCSAFPDKIQSLGKPLSVQRTQSEEQFDLLKFGPPMRKETDPSPDLVSSLSSVSNLCYMNVMFNIEKQYIYLQVTDTPLKCISCAKMMTDNSVEFVFLQRGDCHGLPPTPKVHMGACFSKVFNGCPLNIHCAVTWVLPKTKDQHLILGTEEGIYTLNLNELHEDTMEKLLPQRCSWLYVMNNVLMSISGKSSQLCSQRLTTLFDHRRHLPKRQGHLSINTHRLTERINSRRFSVSGKIPDTKGCRRCSVVRNPYTDSTFLCAVVPTGLVLLLWYEPLQKFMQLKHIAVSLPESLPIFELLVLEKEELPQVCVGVRKLQAPVKTCEQVHFDIIHLNDTPRAQTGSQSLKVMQVTQLDRDTVLITLENTVKIVNLNGNPSKGRTSKLTFDFSIETLVCLQDSVLAFWKHGLKGRSLNSDEVTQEITDESRIFRVLGTSRDIILQSTLTDNPSALSNLYILTGHESSY
;
A
#
# COMPACT_ATOMS: atom_id res chain seq x y z
N MET A 1 -29.58 -13.22 18.83
CA MET A 1 -29.98 -12.33 17.71
C MET A 1 -31.49 -12.10 17.67
N GLU A 2 -32.33 -13.02 18.16
CA GLU A 2 -33.79 -12.76 18.30
C GLU A 2 -34.11 -11.51 19.16
N ALA A 3 -33.33 -11.25 20.22
CA ALA A 3 -33.52 -10.09 21.10
C ALA A 3 -33.34 -8.72 20.41
N ILE A 4 -32.65 -8.65 19.27
CA ILE A 4 -32.40 -7.39 18.51
C ILE A 4 -33.29 -7.23 17.28
N GLY A 5 -34.24 -8.15 17.04
CA GLY A 5 -35.21 -8.05 15.95
C GLY A 5 -34.61 -8.31 14.56
N VAL A 6 -33.55 -9.12 14.46
CA VAL A 6 -32.95 -9.56 13.19
C VAL A 6 -33.84 -10.63 12.54
N SER A 7 -34.19 -10.46 11.27
CA SER A 7 -34.93 -11.46 10.50
C SER A 7 -34.03 -12.60 10.03
N TYR A 8 -34.55 -13.83 9.99
CA TYR A 8 -33.88 -14.99 9.40
C TYR A 8 -34.39 -15.32 7.99
N SER A 9 -35.31 -14.50 7.44
CA SER A 9 -35.82 -14.64 6.08
C SER A 9 -34.74 -14.32 5.03
N ASN A 10 -35.04 -14.58 3.76
CA ASN A 10 -34.13 -14.20 2.68
C ASN A 10 -34.12 -12.67 2.51
N PRO A 11 -32.98 -11.97 2.67
CA PRO A 11 -32.93 -10.55 2.33
C PRO A 11 -33.22 -10.29 0.85
N LEU A 12 -32.93 -11.27 -0.03
CA LEU A 12 -33.17 -11.16 -1.47
C LEU A 12 -34.64 -11.30 -1.87
N GLU A 13 -35.54 -11.65 -0.94
CA GLU A 13 -36.99 -11.62 -1.17
C GLU A 13 -37.57 -10.21 -0.99
N ASP A 14 -36.91 -9.36 -0.19
CA ASP A 14 -37.32 -7.99 0.08
C ASP A 14 -36.49 -6.97 -0.71
N TYR A 15 -35.24 -7.29 -1.06
CA TYR A 15 -34.31 -6.37 -1.71
C TYR A 15 -33.63 -6.95 -2.95
N GLU A 16 -33.58 -6.16 -4.02
CA GLU A 16 -32.75 -6.38 -5.19
C GLU A 16 -31.40 -5.66 -5.02
N LEU A 17 -30.29 -6.39 -5.01
CA LEU A 17 -28.95 -5.78 -4.99
C LEU A 17 -28.57 -5.26 -6.37
N ILE A 18 -28.16 -3.99 -6.46
CA ILE A 18 -27.82 -3.33 -7.73
C ILE A 18 -26.30 -3.40 -7.98
N HIS A 19 -25.50 -2.72 -7.17
CA HIS A 19 -24.03 -2.75 -7.26
C HIS A 19 -23.38 -2.37 -5.93
N ARG A 20 -22.12 -2.75 -5.76
CA ARG A 20 -21.34 -2.41 -4.57
C ARG A 20 -20.94 -0.94 -4.59
N ILE A 21 -21.21 -0.21 -3.51
CA ILE A 21 -20.92 1.22 -3.34
C ILE A 21 -19.79 1.50 -2.35
N GLY A 22 -19.40 0.53 -1.52
CA GLY A 22 -18.29 0.68 -0.57
C GLY A 22 -17.79 -0.66 -0.04
N SER A 23 -16.59 -0.65 0.53
CA SER A 23 -15.99 -1.80 1.24
C SER A 23 -15.25 -1.27 2.46
N GLY A 24 -15.54 -1.84 3.63
CA GLY A 24 -14.97 -1.42 4.91
C GLY A 24 -14.40 -2.60 5.70
N THR A 25 -13.84 -2.32 6.87
CA THR A 25 -13.19 -3.30 7.77
C THR A 25 -14.09 -4.48 8.16
N TYR A 26 -15.41 -4.27 8.21
CA TYR A 26 -16.37 -5.29 8.64
C TYR A 26 -17.18 -5.89 7.48
N GLY A 27 -17.05 -5.41 6.25
CA GLY A 27 -17.82 -5.94 5.13
C GLY A 27 -18.07 -4.96 3.99
N ASP A 28 -18.85 -5.42 3.01
CA ASP A 28 -19.17 -4.68 1.79
C ASP A 28 -20.52 -3.97 1.90
N VAL A 29 -20.64 -2.79 1.28
CA VAL A 29 -21.88 -2.01 1.22
C VAL A 29 -22.40 -1.98 -0.20
N PHE A 30 -23.67 -2.33 -0.40
CA PHE A 30 -24.34 -2.40 -1.69
C PHE A 30 -25.47 -1.37 -1.77
N LYS A 31 -25.63 -0.75 -2.94
CA LYS A 31 -26.88 -0.09 -3.30
C LYS A 31 -27.90 -1.17 -3.65
N ALA A 32 -29.08 -1.08 -3.05
CA ALA A 32 -30.17 -2.02 -3.26
C ALA A 32 -31.48 -1.27 -3.48
N ARG A 33 -32.48 -1.98 -3.99
CA ARG A 33 -33.85 -1.48 -4.15
C ARG A 33 -34.79 -2.41 -3.41
N ASP A 34 -35.62 -1.85 -2.54
CA ASP A 34 -36.72 -2.59 -1.92
C ASP A 34 -37.71 -3.00 -3.01
N ILE A 35 -38.03 -4.29 -3.10
CA ILE A 35 -38.83 -4.85 -4.20
C ILE A 35 -40.29 -4.38 -4.13
N LYS A 36 -40.83 -4.15 -2.92
CA LYS A 36 -42.23 -3.78 -2.71
C LYS A 36 -42.46 -2.28 -2.89
N THR A 37 -41.57 -1.48 -2.33
CA THR A 37 -41.71 -0.02 -2.26
C THR A 37 -40.91 0.70 -3.34
N SER A 38 -40.00 0.02 -4.03
CA SER A 38 -39.02 0.60 -4.96
C SER A 38 -38.09 1.64 -4.33
N VAL A 39 -38.05 1.74 -2.99
CA VAL A 39 -37.19 2.68 -2.27
C VAL A 39 -35.74 2.19 -2.35
N VAL A 40 -34.84 3.10 -2.72
CA VAL A 40 -33.40 2.82 -2.80
C VAL A 40 -32.82 2.79 -1.38
N SER A 41 -32.06 1.75 -1.07
CA SER A 41 -31.46 1.49 0.24
C SER A 41 -29.98 1.14 0.11
N ALA A 42 -29.22 1.35 1.19
CA ALA A 42 -27.87 0.84 1.33
C ALA A 42 -27.89 -0.41 2.21
N ILE A 43 -27.19 -1.46 1.80
CA ILE A 43 -27.14 -2.73 2.53
C ILE A 43 -25.69 -3.06 2.83
N LYS A 44 -25.34 -3.04 4.12
CA LYS A 44 -24.03 -3.46 4.63
C LYS A 44 -24.08 -4.96 4.91
N VAL A 45 -23.25 -5.74 4.23
CA VAL A 45 -23.15 -7.19 4.34
C VAL A 45 -21.87 -7.56 5.09
N VAL A 46 -22.04 -8.07 6.31
CA VAL A 46 -20.97 -8.48 7.22
C VAL A 46 -20.91 -10.00 7.25
N LYS A 47 -19.75 -10.59 6.95
CA LYS A 47 -19.55 -12.05 7.08
C LYS A 47 -19.19 -12.35 8.54
N LEU A 48 -19.81 -13.38 9.12
CA LEU A 48 -19.61 -13.82 10.49
C LEU A 48 -19.16 -15.29 10.50
N ASP A 49 -17.93 -15.55 10.94
CA ASP A 49 -17.39 -16.89 11.10
C ASP A 49 -17.73 -17.47 12.49
N PRO A 50 -17.81 -18.80 12.65
CA PRO A 50 -18.14 -19.42 13.94
C PRO A 50 -17.12 -19.06 15.03
N GLY A 51 -17.57 -18.42 16.10
CA GLY A 51 -16.71 -17.96 17.20
C GLY A 51 -16.43 -16.45 17.21
N ASP A 52 -16.88 -15.71 16.18
CA ASP A 52 -16.78 -14.25 16.16
C ASP A 52 -17.59 -13.60 17.29
N ASP A 53 -16.99 -12.58 17.93
CA ASP A 53 -17.69 -11.75 18.90
C ASP A 53 -18.65 -10.79 18.19
N ILE A 54 -19.91 -11.17 18.14
CA ILE A 54 -20.99 -10.39 17.54
C ILE A 54 -21.48 -9.24 18.43
N SER A 55 -21.00 -9.10 19.67
CA SER A 55 -21.53 -8.13 20.63
C SER A 55 -21.38 -6.67 20.17
N SER A 56 -20.28 -6.37 19.49
CA SER A 56 -20.00 -5.05 18.90
C SER A 56 -21.03 -4.68 17.82
N ILE A 57 -21.32 -5.62 16.93
CA ILE A 57 -22.27 -5.45 15.83
C ILE A 57 -23.72 -5.38 16.32
N GLN A 58 -24.06 -6.19 17.33
CA GLN A 58 -25.36 -6.10 18.00
C GLN A 58 -25.55 -4.72 18.65
N GLN A 59 -24.50 -4.17 19.24
CA GLN A 59 -24.51 -2.82 19.80
C GLN A 59 -24.67 -1.76 18.71
N GLU A 60 -23.99 -1.88 17.56
CA GLU A 60 -24.15 -0.99 16.40
C GLU A 60 -25.62 -0.95 15.91
N ILE A 61 -26.23 -2.12 15.71
CA ILE A 61 -27.63 -2.25 15.27
C ILE A 61 -28.59 -1.66 16.31
N THR A 62 -28.37 -1.93 17.59
CA THR A 62 -29.22 -1.40 18.67
C THR A 62 -29.15 0.14 18.71
N MET A 63 -27.96 0.70 18.60
CA MET A 63 -27.78 2.16 18.62
C MET A 63 -28.44 2.84 17.44
N ILE A 64 -28.24 2.36 16.21
CA ILE A 64 -28.83 2.99 15.02
C ILE A 64 -30.35 2.82 14.97
N ARG A 65 -30.88 1.68 15.45
CA ARG A 65 -32.32 1.41 15.52
C ARG A 65 -33.06 2.39 16.43
N GLU A 66 -32.44 2.79 17.54
CA GLU A 66 -33.03 3.70 18.52
C GLU A 66 -32.88 5.19 18.16
N CYS A 67 -32.17 5.52 17.08
CA CYS A 67 -31.92 6.90 16.66
C CYS A 67 -32.76 7.24 15.44
N THR A 68 -33.79 8.08 15.61
CA THR A 68 -34.61 8.58 14.50
C THR A 68 -34.51 10.09 14.42
N HIS A 69 -33.67 10.58 13.50
CA HIS A 69 -33.47 12.01 13.28
C HIS A 69 -33.11 12.31 11.83
N LYS A 70 -33.54 13.45 11.30
CA LYS A 70 -33.30 13.86 9.89
C LYS A 70 -31.82 13.94 9.49
N ASN A 71 -30.90 14.09 10.45
CA ASN A 71 -29.44 14.16 10.24
C ASN A 71 -28.70 12.88 10.69
N ILE A 72 -29.42 11.78 10.88
CA ILE A 72 -28.85 10.45 11.17
C ILE A 72 -29.40 9.49 10.10
N VAL A 73 -28.55 8.61 9.57
CA VAL A 73 -28.99 7.60 8.59
C VAL A 73 -30.07 6.71 9.21
N ALA A 74 -31.21 6.59 8.53
CA ALA A 74 -32.31 5.76 9.03
C ALA A 74 -31.98 4.26 8.90
N TYR A 75 -32.32 3.51 9.93
CA TYR A 75 -32.26 2.04 9.94
C TYR A 75 -33.59 1.46 9.46
N PHE A 76 -33.53 0.56 8.47
CA PHE A 76 -34.73 -0.09 7.91
C PHE A 76 -34.91 -1.52 8.42
N GLY A 77 -33.84 -2.22 8.75
CA GLY A 77 -33.92 -3.59 9.24
C GLY A 77 -32.59 -4.33 9.16
N SER A 78 -32.58 -5.58 9.64
CA SER A 78 -31.43 -6.46 9.48
C SER A 78 -31.85 -7.91 9.28
N TYR A 79 -31.03 -8.64 8.53
CA TYR A 79 -31.24 -10.05 8.20
C TYR A 79 -29.99 -10.85 8.54
N PHE A 80 -30.14 -12.06 9.06
CA PHE A 80 -29.03 -12.98 9.28
C PHE A 80 -29.28 -14.28 8.54
N ARG A 81 -28.47 -14.56 7.52
CA ARG A 81 -28.57 -15.76 6.69
C ARG A 81 -27.22 -16.19 6.14
N ASN A 82 -26.95 -17.50 6.15
CA ASN A 82 -25.74 -18.11 5.60
C ASN A 82 -24.45 -17.47 6.14
N ASN A 83 -24.34 -17.29 7.46
CA ASN A 83 -23.20 -16.65 8.11
C ASN A 83 -22.93 -15.22 7.60
N LYS A 84 -23.97 -14.53 7.14
CA LYS A 84 -23.91 -13.12 6.73
C LYS A 84 -25.00 -12.35 7.43
N LEU A 85 -24.61 -11.24 8.04
CA LEU A 85 -25.50 -10.23 8.59
C LEU A 85 -25.66 -9.09 7.59
N TRP A 86 -26.90 -8.75 7.28
CA TRP A 86 -27.29 -7.71 6.35
C TRP A 86 -27.91 -6.60 7.18
N ILE A 87 -27.39 -5.39 7.07
CA ILE A 87 -27.90 -4.20 7.76
C ILE A 87 -28.45 -3.26 6.69
N CYS A 88 -29.77 -3.13 6.64
CA CYS A 88 -30.48 -2.31 5.67
C CYS A 88 -30.68 -0.91 6.25
N MET A 89 -30.20 0.10 5.51
CA MET A 89 -30.21 1.49 5.92
C MET A 89 -30.55 2.41 4.75
N GLU A 90 -30.84 3.66 5.06
CA GLU A 90 -31.10 4.68 4.05
C GLU A 90 -29.92 4.88 3.12
N TYR A 91 -30.19 4.95 1.81
CA TYR A 91 -29.18 5.26 0.81
C TYR A 91 -28.99 6.76 0.67
N CYS A 92 -27.78 7.26 0.92
CA CYS A 92 -27.42 8.65 0.62
C CYS A 92 -26.70 8.74 -0.72
N GLY A 93 -27.35 9.34 -1.70
CA GLY A 93 -26.93 9.30 -3.11
C GLY A 93 -25.67 10.10 -3.41
N GLY A 94 -25.38 11.12 -2.61
CA GLY A 94 -24.19 11.95 -2.78
C GLY A 94 -22.89 11.37 -2.21
N GLY A 95 -22.90 10.16 -1.62
CA GLY A 95 -21.67 9.58 -1.05
C GLY A 95 -21.17 10.34 0.19
N SER A 96 -19.91 10.11 0.57
CA SER A 96 -19.29 10.78 1.73
C SER A 96 -18.73 12.15 1.33
N LEU A 97 -18.65 13.09 2.28
CA LEU A 97 -17.98 14.36 2.03
C LEU A 97 -16.50 14.17 1.64
N GLN A 98 -15.86 13.08 2.08
CA GLN A 98 -14.49 12.74 1.71
C GLN A 98 -14.33 12.50 0.20
N ASP A 99 -15.36 11.98 -0.45
CA ASP A 99 -15.32 11.71 -1.88
C ASP A 99 -15.30 13.02 -2.71
N ILE A 100 -15.56 14.18 -2.08
CA ILE A 100 -15.93 15.41 -2.79
C ILE A 100 -15.06 16.62 -2.41
N TYR A 101 -14.44 16.67 -1.22
CA TYR A 101 -13.62 17.82 -0.82
C TYR A 101 -12.24 17.82 -1.54
N HIS A 102 -12.19 18.32 -2.77
CA HIS A 102 -10.93 18.57 -3.51
C HIS A 102 -10.64 20.06 -3.75
N GLY A 103 -11.39 20.95 -3.07
CA GLY A 103 -11.32 22.41 -3.19
C GLY A 103 -12.31 23.07 -2.23
N THR A 104 -12.20 24.39 -2.05
CA THR A 104 -12.88 25.20 -1.02
C THR A 104 -14.36 24.86 -0.85
N MET A 105 -14.71 24.15 0.21
CA MET A 105 -16.11 23.85 0.57
C MET A 105 -16.71 24.99 1.38
N PRO A 106 -18.03 25.26 1.29
CA PRO A 106 -18.74 26.07 2.25
C PRO A 106 -18.67 25.39 3.62
N LEU A 107 -17.99 26.03 4.57
CA LEU A 107 -17.77 25.55 5.94
C LEU A 107 -19.05 25.44 6.80
N SER A 108 -20.21 25.64 6.19
CA SER A 108 -21.51 25.69 6.87
C SER A 108 -22.08 24.30 7.20
N LEU A 109 -21.44 23.21 6.76
CA LEU A 109 -21.87 21.82 7.03
C LEU A 109 -21.75 21.39 8.52
N ASP A 110 -20.94 22.11 9.32
CA ASP A 110 -20.77 21.86 10.75
C ASP A 110 -22.08 22.05 11.55
N PHE A 111 -22.95 22.97 11.11
CA PHE A 111 -24.24 23.24 11.74
C PHE A 111 -25.16 21.99 11.79
N LEU A 112 -25.13 21.17 10.74
CA LEU A 112 -26.10 20.10 10.56
C LEU A 112 -25.64 18.79 11.22
N CYS A 113 -24.32 18.56 11.29
CA CYS A 113 -23.74 17.49 12.11
C CYS A 113 -24.02 17.72 13.61
N LEU A 114 -24.00 18.99 14.05
CA LEU A 114 -24.32 19.35 15.43
C LEU A 114 -25.79 19.06 15.80
N GLN A 115 -26.73 19.14 14.86
CA GLN A 115 -28.13 18.77 15.10
C GLN A 115 -28.30 17.27 15.34
N GLY A 116 -27.60 16.43 14.56
CA GLY A 116 -27.55 14.98 14.76
C GLY A 116 -26.88 14.59 16.08
N LEU A 117 -25.73 15.22 16.39
CA LEU A 117 -25.02 15.00 17.65
C LEU A 117 -25.83 15.42 18.88
N ARG A 118 -26.57 16.54 18.81
CA ARG A 118 -27.46 16.95 19.90
C ARG A 118 -28.49 15.85 20.21
N HIS A 119 -29.16 15.32 19.18
CA HIS A 119 -30.13 14.24 19.35
C HIS A 119 -29.50 12.97 19.95
N LEU A 120 -28.30 12.60 19.50
CA LEU A 120 -27.57 11.48 20.09
C LEU A 120 -27.24 11.71 21.57
N HIS A 121 -26.77 12.91 21.92
CA HIS A 121 -26.40 13.25 23.29
C HIS A 121 -27.62 13.30 24.22
N GLU A 122 -28.76 13.81 23.74
CA GLU A 122 -30.04 13.84 24.47
C GLU A 122 -30.59 12.42 24.73
N THR A 123 -30.39 11.50 23.80
CA THR A 123 -30.79 10.08 23.95
C THR A 123 -29.77 9.25 24.74
N GLY A 124 -28.80 9.89 25.38
CA GLY A 124 -27.83 9.22 26.23
C GLY A 124 -26.74 8.47 25.47
N LYS A 125 -26.45 8.84 24.21
CA LYS A 125 -25.50 8.16 23.32
C LYS A 125 -24.35 9.08 22.89
N MET A 126 -23.21 8.50 22.49
CA MET A 126 -22.02 9.20 22.00
C MET A 126 -21.40 8.48 20.79
N HIS A 127 -20.95 9.24 19.79
CA HIS A 127 -20.56 8.70 18.47
C HIS A 127 -19.12 8.16 18.44
N ARG A 128 -18.15 8.89 19.01
CA ARG A 128 -16.73 8.52 19.17
C ARG A 128 -15.84 8.45 17.92
N ASP A 129 -16.39 8.51 16.72
CA ASP A 129 -15.58 8.60 15.48
C ASP A 129 -16.08 9.62 14.45
N ILE A 130 -16.50 10.81 14.88
CA ILE A 130 -16.92 11.89 13.96
C ILE A 130 -15.72 12.35 13.11
N LYS A 131 -15.83 12.18 11.78
CA LYS A 131 -14.88 12.65 10.76
C LYS A 131 -15.59 12.86 9.41
N VAL A 132 -14.95 13.56 8.47
CA VAL A 132 -15.55 13.91 7.16
C VAL A 132 -16.02 12.68 6.36
N MET A 133 -15.32 11.53 6.50
CA MET A 133 -15.68 10.25 5.88
C MET A 133 -17.09 9.73 6.25
N TYR A 134 -17.64 10.14 7.40
CA TYR A 134 -18.94 9.64 7.90
C TYR A 134 -20.05 10.68 7.89
N ILE A 135 -19.79 11.81 7.24
CA ILE A 135 -20.81 12.79 6.93
C ILE A 135 -21.17 12.56 5.47
N LEU A 136 -22.37 12.07 5.24
CA LEU A 136 -22.89 11.83 3.89
C LEU A 136 -23.42 13.15 3.31
N LEU A 137 -23.35 13.30 1.99
CA LEU A 137 -23.75 14.52 1.27
C LEU A 137 -25.21 14.92 1.47
N ASP A 138 -26.09 13.95 1.75
CA ASP A 138 -27.48 14.21 2.16
C ASP A 138 -27.58 14.72 3.61
N ILE A 139 -26.43 15.08 4.19
CA ILE A 139 -26.25 15.75 5.47
C ILE A 139 -26.70 14.86 6.63
N LYS A 140 -26.23 13.62 6.59
CA LYS A 140 -26.52 12.58 7.57
C LYS A 140 -25.25 11.99 8.13
N THR A 141 -25.21 11.81 9.44
CA THR A 141 -24.14 11.10 10.14
C THR A 141 -24.37 9.59 10.02
N SER A 142 -23.32 8.87 9.65
CA SER A 142 -23.29 7.41 9.50
C SER A 142 -22.18 6.78 10.34
N ASP A 143 -22.13 5.44 10.37
CA ASP A 143 -21.11 4.61 11.04
C ASP A 143 -21.06 4.70 12.59
N PHE A 144 -21.96 3.96 13.23
CA PHE A 144 -22.06 3.81 14.68
C PHE A 144 -21.22 2.64 15.24
N GLY A 145 -20.32 2.05 14.45
CA GLY A 145 -19.58 0.83 14.82
C GLY A 145 -18.72 0.96 16.07
N VAL A 146 -18.42 2.19 16.48
CA VAL A 146 -17.73 2.49 17.75
C VAL A 146 -18.53 3.41 18.66
N ALA A 147 -19.82 3.62 18.46
CA ALA A 147 -20.62 4.44 19.37
C ALA A 147 -20.86 3.72 20.74
N ALA A 148 -21.29 4.47 21.76
CA ALA A 148 -21.61 3.91 23.08
C ALA A 148 -22.75 4.65 23.78
N GLU A 149 -23.39 3.97 24.73
CA GLU A 149 -24.26 4.61 25.72
C GLU A 149 -23.43 5.30 26.80
N ILE A 150 -23.87 6.49 27.19
CA ILE A 150 -23.27 7.33 28.23
C ILE A 150 -23.31 6.63 29.61
N ASN A 151 -24.33 5.81 29.86
CA ASN A 151 -24.56 5.11 31.13
C ASN A 151 -23.97 3.68 31.18
N ALA A 152 -23.28 3.22 30.14
CA ALA A 152 -22.66 1.90 30.12
C ALA A 152 -21.51 1.75 31.14
N SER A 153 -21.15 0.49 31.44
CA SER A 153 -20.15 0.11 32.45
C SER A 153 -18.84 0.90 32.34
N VAL A 154 -18.19 1.14 33.48
CA VAL A 154 -16.94 1.94 33.60
C VAL A 154 -15.83 1.43 32.65
N ALA A 155 -15.83 0.14 32.30
CA ALA A 155 -14.90 -0.47 31.34
C ALA A 155 -15.08 0.07 29.90
N LYS A 156 -16.32 0.24 29.41
CA LYS A 156 -16.60 0.77 28.06
C LYS A 156 -16.28 2.27 27.93
N ARG A 157 -16.33 3.05 29.02
CA ARG A 157 -15.93 4.48 29.05
C ARG A 157 -14.42 4.70 29.16
N LYS A 158 -13.65 3.64 29.44
CA LYS A 158 -12.18 3.65 29.46
C LYS A 158 -11.56 3.09 28.18
N SER A 159 -12.37 2.66 27.20
CA SER A 159 -11.87 2.04 25.97
C SER A 159 -11.22 3.08 25.05
N PHE A 160 -9.99 2.78 24.63
CA PHE A 160 -9.21 3.58 23.69
C PHE A 160 -9.60 3.24 22.24
N ILE A 161 -10.60 3.93 21.70
CA ILE A 161 -11.24 3.62 20.39
C ILE A 161 -11.52 4.92 19.62
N GLY A 162 -11.35 4.91 18.30
CA GLY A 162 -11.57 6.04 17.39
C GLY A 162 -10.36 6.33 16.50
N THR A 163 -10.50 7.23 15.53
CA THR A 163 -9.40 7.60 14.63
C THR A 163 -8.45 8.62 15.30
N PRO A 164 -7.15 8.29 15.52
CA PRO A 164 -6.27 9.03 16.44
C PRO A 164 -6.15 10.55 16.25
N TYR A 165 -6.27 11.06 15.02
CA TYR A 165 -6.13 12.50 14.73
C TYR A 165 -7.36 13.32 15.14
N TRP A 166 -8.56 12.70 15.20
CA TRP A 166 -9.82 13.34 15.60
C TRP A 166 -10.15 13.13 17.08
N MET A 167 -9.42 12.25 17.78
CA MET A 167 -9.63 11.98 19.20
C MET A 167 -9.41 13.21 20.06
N ALA A 168 -10.15 13.33 21.17
CA ALA A 168 -9.95 14.40 22.14
C ALA A 168 -8.77 14.09 23.10
N PRO A 169 -8.10 15.10 23.68
CA PRO A 169 -6.95 14.88 24.57
C PRO A 169 -7.26 14.03 25.81
N GLU A 170 -8.50 14.11 26.31
CA GLU A 170 -8.96 13.27 27.42
C GLU A 170 -9.15 11.79 27.03
N VAL A 171 -9.47 11.51 25.75
CA VAL A 171 -9.53 10.15 25.21
C VAL A 171 -8.12 9.59 25.05
N ALA A 172 -7.19 10.42 24.55
CA ALA A 172 -5.77 10.06 24.45
C ALA A 172 -5.09 9.82 25.82
N ALA A 173 -5.66 10.34 26.90
CA ALA A 173 -5.13 10.22 28.27
C ALA A 173 -6.00 9.35 29.19
N VAL A 174 -6.87 8.51 28.62
CA VAL A 174 -7.91 7.76 29.37
C VAL A 174 -7.34 6.86 30.46
N GLU A 175 -6.16 6.25 30.23
CA GLU A 175 -5.46 5.42 31.22
C GLU A 175 -5.01 6.21 32.46
N LYS A 176 -4.71 7.50 32.30
CA LYS A 176 -4.17 8.37 33.37
C LYS A 176 -5.25 9.18 34.10
N LYS A 177 -6.36 9.49 33.44
CA LYS A 177 -7.34 10.49 33.92
C LYS A 177 -8.75 9.95 34.19
N GLY A 178 -8.98 8.65 33.96
CA GLY A 178 -10.32 8.06 34.01
C GLY A 178 -11.11 8.34 32.72
N GLY A 179 -12.27 7.69 32.59
CA GLY A 179 -13.08 7.69 31.37
C GLY A 179 -13.50 9.08 30.87
N TYR A 180 -13.99 9.12 29.63
CA TYR A 180 -14.44 10.34 28.93
C TYR A 180 -15.97 10.36 28.78
N ASN A 181 -16.52 11.47 28.27
CA ASN A 181 -17.95 11.67 28.06
C ASN A 181 -18.24 12.13 26.61
N GLN A 182 -19.51 12.39 26.29
CA GLN A 182 -19.98 12.77 24.95
C GLN A 182 -19.37 14.07 24.39
N LEU A 183 -18.71 14.88 25.22
CA LEU A 183 -18.03 16.09 24.77
C LEU A 183 -16.80 15.79 23.90
N CYS A 184 -16.32 14.54 23.86
CA CYS A 184 -15.30 14.12 22.89
C CYS A 184 -15.77 14.32 21.43
N ASP A 185 -17.07 14.16 21.15
CA ASP A 185 -17.63 14.38 19.81
C ASP A 185 -17.54 15.85 19.40
N ILE A 186 -17.65 16.79 20.35
CA ILE A 186 -17.51 18.23 20.08
C ILE A 186 -16.08 18.60 19.70
N TRP A 187 -15.08 17.92 20.29
CA TRP A 187 -13.70 18.07 19.86
C TRP A 187 -13.51 17.56 18.43
N ALA A 188 -14.06 16.38 18.13
CA ALA A 188 -13.99 15.77 16.81
C ALA A 188 -14.65 16.65 15.72
N VAL A 189 -15.75 17.35 16.04
CA VAL A 189 -16.33 18.39 15.17
C VAL A 189 -15.32 19.51 14.89
N GLY A 190 -14.61 20.01 15.91
CA GLY A 190 -13.59 21.04 15.73
C GLY A 190 -12.42 20.58 14.85
N ILE A 191 -12.03 19.30 14.92
CA ILE A 191 -11.00 18.73 14.04
C ILE A 191 -11.52 18.55 12.61
N THR A 192 -12.75 18.04 12.45
CA THR A 192 -13.45 17.91 11.16
C THR A 192 -13.59 19.28 10.46
N ALA A 193 -13.87 20.35 11.21
CA ALA A 193 -13.92 21.71 10.67
C ALA A 193 -12.57 22.16 10.09
N ILE A 194 -11.45 21.84 10.78
CA ILE A 194 -10.10 22.11 10.26
C ILE A 194 -9.82 21.23 9.04
N GLU A 195 -10.21 19.96 9.07
CA GLU A 195 -10.04 19.04 7.94
C GLU A 195 -10.75 19.56 6.68
N LEU A 196 -12.00 20.03 6.79
CA LEU A 196 -12.73 20.63 5.68
C LEU A 196 -12.06 21.91 5.15
N ALA A 197 -11.42 22.68 6.03
CA ALA A 197 -10.75 23.93 5.67
C ALA A 197 -9.36 23.71 5.04
N GLU A 198 -8.63 22.69 5.48
CA GLU A 198 -7.21 22.47 5.15
C GLU A 198 -6.93 21.18 4.38
N LEU A 199 -7.98 20.43 4.03
CA LEU A 199 -7.96 19.13 3.35
C LEU A 199 -7.32 17.98 4.15
N GLN A 200 -6.97 18.22 5.41
CA GLN A 200 -6.36 17.22 6.30
C GLN A 200 -6.51 17.65 7.76
N PRO A 201 -6.63 16.71 8.71
CA PRO A 201 -6.66 17.06 10.14
C PRO A 201 -5.28 17.56 10.61
N PRO A 202 -5.21 18.25 11.76
CA PRO A 202 -3.94 18.61 12.39
C PRO A 202 -3.09 17.37 12.70
N MET A 203 -1.77 17.53 12.62
CA MET A 203 -0.78 16.48 12.93
C MET A 203 -0.87 15.22 12.04
N PHE A 204 -1.55 15.29 10.88
CA PHE A 204 -1.67 14.16 9.96
C PHE A 204 -0.32 13.65 9.42
N ASP A 205 0.70 14.49 9.44
CA ASP A 205 2.08 14.15 9.08
C ASP A 205 2.79 13.30 10.16
N LEU A 206 2.25 13.21 11.38
CA LEU A 206 2.79 12.40 12.47
C LEU A 206 2.22 10.99 12.45
N HIS A 207 3.01 10.01 12.90
CA HIS A 207 2.47 8.67 13.19
C HIS A 207 1.31 8.76 14.22
N PRO A 208 0.22 7.98 14.09
CA PRO A 208 -0.94 8.07 14.97
C PRO A 208 -0.60 8.00 16.46
N MET A 209 0.27 7.08 16.86
CA MET A 209 0.74 6.96 18.26
C MET A 209 1.54 8.18 18.74
N ARG A 210 2.28 8.84 17.84
CA ARG A 210 3.02 10.07 18.17
C ARG A 210 2.07 11.25 18.35
N ALA A 211 1.02 11.35 17.53
CA ALA A 211 -0.03 12.35 17.71
C ALA A 211 -0.71 12.16 19.09
N LEU A 212 -1.09 10.93 19.43
CA LEU A 212 -1.69 10.58 20.73
C LEU A 212 -0.76 10.91 21.90
N MET A 213 0.54 10.57 21.79
CA MET A 213 1.54 10.90 22.80
C MET A 213 1.64 12.41 23.00
N VAL A 214 1.69 13.20 21.93
CA VAL A 214 1.74 14.66 21.98
C VAL A 214 0.50 15.23 22.67
N MET A 215 -0.69 14.71 22.33
CA MET A 215 -1.97 15.14 22.91
C MET A 215 -2.10 14.84 24.41
N SER A 216 -1.51 13.72 24.86
CA SER A 216 -1.52 13.33 26.27
C SER A 216 -0.67 14.24 27.18
N LYS A 217 0.22 15.06 26.61
CA LYS A 217 1.13 15.94 27.38
C LYS A 217 0.39 17.12 28.00
N GLY A 218 0.81 17.50 29.22
CA GLY A 218 0.26 18.67 29.94
C GLY A 218 0.40 19.98 29.17
N SER A 219 1.51 20.16 28.45
CA SER A 219 1.81 21.33 27.62
C SER A 219 1.09 21.38 26.27
N PHE A 220 0.35 20.33 25.89
CA PHE A 220 -0.35 20.28 24.60
C PHE A 220 -1.28 21.48 24.42
N GLN A 221 -1.12 22.18 23.29
CA GLN A 221 -1.95 23.29 22.86
C GLN A 221 -2.96 22.80 21.82
N PRO A 222 -4.25 23.15 21.93
CA PRO A 222 -5.23 22.84 20.91
C PRO A 222 -4.82 23.38 19.53
N PRO A 223 -5.07 22.61 18.45
CA PRO A 223 -4.84 23.06 17.08
C PRO A 223 -5.63 24.33 16.73
N LYS A 224 -5.14 25.04 15.72
CA LYS A 224 -5.76 26.24 15.14
C LYS A 224 -5.60 26.15 13.62
N LEU A 225 -6.43 26.91 12.89
CA LEU A 225 -6.27 27.09 11.45
C LEU A 225 -4.92 27.76 11.13
N LYS A 226 -4.19 27.25 10.13
CA LYS A 226 -2.86 27.71 9.73
C LYS A 226 -2.88 29.13 9.16
N ASP A 227 -3.83 29.40 8.25
CA ASP A 227 -4.00 30.72 7.63
C ASP A 227 -4.99 31.56 8.43
N LYS A 228 -4.49 32.60 9.10
CA LYS A 228 -5.31 33.49 9.93
C LYS A 228 -6.16 34.45 9.11
N SER A 229 -5.68 34.87 7.95
CA SER A 229 -6.33 35.87 7.09
C SER A 229 -7.41 35.29 6.18
N LYS A 230 -7.32 34.00 5.85
CA LYS A 230 -8.25 33.34 4.93
C LYS A 230 -9.66 33.14 5.51
N TRP A 231 -9.80 33.13 6.83
CA TRP A 231 -11.02 32.67 7.50
C TRP A 231 -11.64 33.73 8.41
N SER A 232 -12.97 33.71 8.53
CA SER A 232 -13.69 34.69 9.36
C SER A 232 -13.36 34.55 10.85
N VAL A 233 -13.53 35.66 11.59
CA VAL A 233 -13.35 35.68 13.05
C VAL A 233 -14.29 34.69 13.74
N ASP A 234 -15.52 34.54 13.22
CA ASP A 234 -16.48 33.59 13.72
C ASP A 234 -16.03 32.14 13.51
N PHE A 235 -15.39 31.81 12.39
CA PHE A 235 -14.87 30.47 12.16
C PHE A 235 -13.69 30.14 13.11
N HIS A 236 -12.76 31.08 13.27
CA HIS A 236 -11.67 30.94 14.26
C HIS A 236 -12.22 30.78 15.68
N SER A 237 -13.27 31.54 16.03
CA SER A 237 -13.95 31.42 17.32
C SER A 237 -14.60 30.05 17.49
N PHE A 238 -15.32 29.56 16.48
CA PHE A 238 -15.95 28.25 16.48
C PHE A 238 -14.94 27.12 16.73
N VAL A 239 -13.88 27.06 15.94
CA VAL A 239 -12.79 26.06 16.09
C VAL A 239 -12.17 26.16 17.48
N LYS A 240 -11.89 27.37 17.98
CA LYS A 240 -11.29 27.59 19.30
C LYS A 240 -12.18 27.08 20.44
N VAL A 241 -13.49 27.32 20.37
CA VAL A 241 -14.43 26.91 21.41
C VAL A 241 -14.64 25.39 21.37
N SER A 242 -14.80 24.80 20.18
CA SER A 242 -14.91 23.35 19.98
C SER A 242 -13.67 22.59 20.47
N LEU A 243 -12.47 23.11 20.21
CA LEU A 243 -11.19 22.54 20.63
C LEU A 243 -10.75 22.98 22.04
N THR A 244 -11.71 23.20 22.95
CA THR A 244 -11.39 23.47 24.36
C THR A 244 -10.82 22.20 25.02
N LYS A 245 -9.55 22.25 25.43
CA LYS A 245 -8.81 21.11 26.02
C LYS A 245 -9.47 20.53 27.28
N ASN A 246 -10.03 21.38 28.14
CA ASN A 246 -10.72 20.92 29.34
C ASN A 246 -12.17 20.54 28.99
N PRO A 247 -12.56 19.25 29.06
CA PRO A 247 -13.90 18.82 28.68
C PRO A 247 -14.99 19.51 29.53
N ARG A 248 -14.73 19.83 30.81
CA ARG A 248 -15.71 20.54 31.66
C ARG A 248 -16.03 21.96 31.19
N LYS A 249 -15.13 22.57 30.42
CA LYS A 249 -15.30 23.92 29.85
C LYS A 249 -15.72 23.88 28.37
N ARG A 250 -15.68 22.71 27.73
CA ARG A 250 -16.10 22.53 26.34
C ARG A 250 -17.64 22.61 26.27
N PRO A 251 -18.22 23.37 25.32
CA PRO A 251 -19.68 23.46 25.23
C PRO A 251 -20.31 22.13 24.82
N THR A 252 -21.60 21.98 25.12
CA THR A 252 -22.44 20.90 24.57
C THR A 252 -22.81 21.20 23.12
N ALA A 253 -23.30 20.19 22.39
CA ALA A 253 -23.83 20.37 21.04
C ALA A 253 -24.92 21.46 21.00
N GLU A 254 -25.82 21.47 21.99
CA GLU A 254 -26.88 22.48 22.12
C GLU A 254 -26.34 23.92 22.25
N LYS A 255 -25.32 24.13 23.09
CA LYS A 255 -24.69 25.46 23.25
C LYS A 255 -23.91 25.86 22.00
N LEU A 256 -23.27 24.90 21.34
CA LEU A 256 -22.48 25.16 20.14
C LEU A 256 -23.35 25.49 18.91
N LEU A 257 -24.58 24.95 18.85
CA LEU A 257 -25.59 25.32 17.83
C LEU A 257 -26.03 26.79 17.88
N GLN A 258 -25.81 27.47 19.00
CA GLN A 258 -26.09 28.90 19.17
C GLN A 258 -24.91 29.80 18.74
N HIS A 259 -23.78 29.22 18.31
CA HIS A 259 -22.60 29.99 17.94
C HIS A 259 -22.82 30.74 16.61
N PRO A 260 -22.40 32.02 16.48
CA PRO A 260 -22.66 32.85 15.29
C PRO A 260 -22.28 32.19 13.95
N PHE A 261 -21.14 31.47 13.95
CA PHE A 261 -20.66 30.71 12.80
C PHE A 261 -21.67 29.71 12.22
N VAL A 262 -22.45 29.04 13.08
CA VAL A 262 -23.44 28.03 12.68
C VAL A 262 -24.87 28.56 12.74
N SER A 263 -25.07 29.79 13.23
CA SER A 263 -26.39 30.44 13.33
C SER A 263 -26.94 30.90 11.97
N GLN A 264 -26.09 30.95 10.95
CA GLN A 264 -26.47 31.33 9.59
C GLN A 264 -27.19 30.15 8.92
N GLN A 265 -28.39 30.37 8.37
CA GLN A 265 -29.14 29.33 7.69
C GLN A 265 -28.39 28.84 6.45
N LEU A 266 -28.09 27.53 6.38
CA LEU A 266 -27.77 26.92 5.10
C LEU A 266 -29.01 26.89 4.24
N THR A 267 -28.98 27.65 3.14
CA THR A 267 -29.93 27.47 2.06
C THR A 267 -29.65 26.14 1.37
N ARG A 268 -30.72 25.39 1.07
CA ARG A 268 -30.70 24.17 0.23
C ARG A 268 -29.88 24.34 -1.05
N THR A 269 -29.79 25.58 -1.54
CA THR A 269 -28.97 26.02 -2.67
C THR A 269 -27.49 25.68 -2.54
N LEU A 270 -26.87 25.85 -1.37
CA LEU A 270 -25.44 25.54 -1.16
C LEU A 270 -25.14 24.04 -1.29
N ALA A 271 -26.05 23.18 -0.80
CA ALA A 271 -25.92 21.73 -0.95
C ALA A 271 -26.09 21.29 -2.41
N ILE A 272 -26.98 21.96 -3.16
CA ILE A 272 -27.16 21.74 -4.60
C ILE A 272 -25.92 22.22 -5.37
N GLU A 273 -25.35 23.38 -5.05
CA GLU A 273 -24.11 23.87 -5.66
C GLU A 273 -22.94 22.91 -5.41
N LEU A 274 -22.85 22.31 -4.22
CA LEU A 274 -21.85 21.30 -3.90
C LEU A 274 -22.04 20.00 -4.71
N LEU A 275 -23.29 19.55 -4.86
CA LEU A 275 -23.65 18.41 -5.71
C LEU A 275 -23.37 18.69 -7.19
N ASP A 276 -23.66 19.90 -7.68
CA ASP A 276 -23.36 20.33 -9.04
C ASP A 276 -21.85 20.46 -9.27
N MET A 277 -21.08 20.95 -8.28
CA MET A 277 -19.61 20.98 -8.35
C MET A 277 -19.00 19.57 -8.36
N ALA A 278 -19.54 18.64 -7.58
CA ALA A 278 -19.14 17.23 -7.60
C ALA A 278 -19.52 16.54 -8.94
N SER A 279 -20.61 16.99 -9.57
CA SER A 279 -21.11 16.46 -10.84
C SER A 279 -20.47 17.11 -12.08
N ASN A 280 -19.89 18.31 -11.96
CA ASN A 280 -19.29 19.08 -13.06
C ASN A 280 -17.93 19.73 -12.66
N PRO A 281 -16.81 19.00 -12.73
CA PRO A 281 -15.48 19.47 -12.31
C PRO A 281 -14.77 20.44 -13.31
N VAL A 282 -15.49 21.06 -14.26
CA VAL A 282 -14.88 21.78 -15.39
C VAL A 282 -14.56 23.28 -15.11
N LEU A 283 -15.19 23.90 -14.10
CA LEU A 283 -15.24 25.37 -13.98
C LEU A 283 -14.23 26.03 -13.01
N GLN A 284 -13.37 25.31 -12.30
CA GLN A 284 -12.62 25.91 -11.17
C GLN A 284 -11.18 26.42 -11.44
N THR A 285 -10.63 26.39 -12.65
CA THR A 285 -9.20 26.75 -12.85
C THR A 285 -8.91 28.19 -13.33
N SER A 286 -9.76 29.20 -13.09
CA SER A 286 -9.46 30.57 -13.57
C SER A 286 -8.75 31.49 -12.56
N HIS A 287 -8.64 31.14 -11.27
CA HIS A 287 -7.98 32.02 -10.31
C HIS A 287 -7.08 31.24 -9.35
N THR A 288 -5.81 31.65 -9.29
CA THR A 288 -4.66 31.10 -8.53
C THR A 288 -3.86 29.99 -9.22
N MET A 289 -2.98 30.38 -10.13
CA MET A 289 -1.78 29.61 -10.46
C MET A 289 -0.56 30.52 -10.38
N ASP A 290 0.42 30.11 -9.57
CA ASP A 290 1.79 30.62 -9.65
C ASP A 290 2.45 30.12 -10.95
N GLU A 291 3.15 31.03 -11.61
CA GLU A 291 3.57 30.98 -13.02
C GLU A 291 4.82 30.12 -13.32
N CYS A 292 5.19 29.13 -12.48
CA CYS A 292 6.52 28.49 -12.59
C CYS A 292 6.61 27.06 -13.16
N ASP A 293 5.51 26.41 -13.58
CA ASP A 293 5.56 25.04 -14.14
C ASP A 293 5.01 24.92 -15.57
N LEU A 294 5.31 25.91 -16.42
CA LEU A 294 5.05 25.81 -17.86
C LEU A 294 6.28 25.24 -18.60
N GLU A 295 6.01 24.31 -19.53
CA GLU A 295 6.96 23.61 -20.43
C GLU A 295 7.72 22.42 -19.79
N THR A 296 7.65 21.17 -20.28
CA THR A 296 7.73 20.68 -21.66
C THR A 296 6.92 19.37 -21.75
N CYS A 297 5.90 19.25 -22.61
CA CYS A 297 5.36 17.92 -22.95
C CYS A 297 6.37 17.24 -23.89
N SER A 298 6.88 16.07 -23.51
CA SER A 298 7.68 15.24 -24.40
C SER A 298 6.86 14.89 -25.64
N ALA A 299 7.41 15.10 -26.84
CA ALA A 299 6.76 14.83 -28.13
C ALA A 299 6.62 13.32 -28.44
N PHE A 300 6.82 12.44 -27.44
CA PHE A 300 6.79 10.99 -27.58
C PHE A 300 5.34 10.47 -27.56
N PRO A 301 5.00 9.46 -28.38
CA PRO A 301 3.63 8.96 -28.50
C PRO A 301 3.11 8.31 -27.20
N ASP A 302 1.80 8.40 -26.98
CA ASP A 302 1.12 7.79 -25.83
C ASP A 302 0.87 6.29 -26.01
N LYS A 303 0.94 5.79 -27.25
CA LYS A 303 0.91 4.37 -27.58
C LYS A 303 2.05 4.03 -28.52
N ILE A 304 2.77 2.95 -28.23
CA ILE A 304 3.89 2.43 -29.02
C ILE A 304 3.54 1.01 -29.41
N GLN A 305 3.52 0.73 -30.72
CA GLN A 305 3.32 -0.62 -31.25
C GLN A 305 4.65 -1.34 -31.34
N SER A 306 4.64 -2.61 -30.93
CA SER A 306 5.72 -3.58 -31.10
C SER A 306 5.93 -3.80 -32.59
N LEU A 307 7.20 -3.87 -33.02
CA LEU A 307 7.51 -4.28 -34.38
C LEU A 307 7.14 -5.75 -34.52
N GLY A 308 6.29 -6.11 -35.49
CA GLY A 308 5.80 -7.48 -35.65
C GLY A 308 6.91 -8.54 -35.64
N LYS A 309 6.59 -9.77 -35.20
CA LYS A 309 7.56 -10.88 -35.14
C LYS A 309 8.23 -11.04 -36.52
N PRO A 310 9.57 -11.06 -36.61
CA PRO A 310 10.22 -11.43 -37.86
C PRO A 310 9.77 -12.83 -38.27
N LEU A 311 9.56 -13.04 -39.58
CA LEU A 311 9.39 -14.38 -40.16
C LEU A 311 10.53 -15.28 -39.64
N SER A 312 10.25 -16.57 -39.46
CA SER A 312 11.05 -17.59 -38.76
C SER A 312 12.52 -17.80 -39.22
N VAL A 313 13.08 -16.91 -40.05
CA VAL A 313 14.34 -17.05 -40.77
C VAL A 313 15.50 -16.24 -40.13
N GLN A 314 15.26 -15.38 -39.12
CA GLN A 314 16.33 -14.63 -38.42
C GLN A 314 16.08 -14.51 -36.90
N ARG A 315 16.11 -15.63 -36.17
CA ARG A 315 16.23 -15.58 -34.70
C ARG A 315 17.70 -15.43 -34.32
N THR A 316 17.97 -14.65 -33.27
CA THR A 316 19.34 -14.52 -32.74
C THR A 316 19.72 -15.72 -31.86
N GLN A 317 21.02 -15.99 -31.71
CA GLN A 317 21.52 -17.13 -30.92
C GLN A 317 20.98 -17.10 -29.48
N SER A 318 20.91 -15.92 -28.87
CA SER A 318 20.29 -15.74 -27.56
C SER A 318 18.80 -16.06 -27.53
N GLU A 319 18.03 -15.71 -28.57
CA GLU A 319 16.60 -16.04 -28.66
C GLU A 319 16.37 -17.55 -28.78
N GLU A 320 17.25 -18.28 -29.47
CA GLU A 320 17.21 -19.75 -29.53
C GLU A 320 17.58 -20.37 -28.16
N GLN A 321 18.62 -19.85 -27.51
CA GLN A 321 19.06 -20.33 -26.20
C GLN A 321 18.04 -20.03 -25.08
N PHE A 322 17.36 -18.89 -25.13
CA PHE A 322 16.31 -18.53 -24.16
C PHE A 322 15.09 -19.47 -24.22
N ASP A 323 14.74 -19.97 -25.40
CA ASP A 323 13.64 -20.93 -25.57
C ASP A 323 14.01 -22.33 -25.02
N LEU A 324 15.29 -22.70 -25.10
CA LEU A 324 15.81 -24.02 -24.73
C LEU A 324 16.19 -24.14 -23.25
N LEU A 325 16.69 -23.06 -22.64
CA LEU A 325 17.16 -23.07 -21.27
C LEU A 325 16.02 -22.91 -20.26
N LYS A 326 16.02 -23.79 -19.27
CA LYS A 326 15.12 -23.74 -18.13
C LYS A 326 15.89 -23.36 -16.88
N PHE A 327 15.42 -22.32 -16.20
CA PHE A 327 15.97 -21.79 -14.97
C PHE A 327 15.14 -22.27 -13.78
N GLY A 328 15.77 -22.34 -12.61
CA GLY A 328 15.01 -22.42 -11.35
C GLY A 328 14.20 -21.13 -11.16
N PRO A 329 13.12 -21.17 -10.35
CA PRO A 329 12.37 -19.96 -10.03
C PRO A 329 13.30 -18.93 -9.36
N PRO A 330 13.14 -17.62 -9.66
CA PRO A 330 13.83 -16.55 -8.94
C PRO A 330 13.64 -16.72 -7.43
N MET A 331 14.74 -16.65 -6.67
CA MET A 331 14.62 -16.70 -5.22
C MET A 331 14.30 -15.32 -4.71
N ARG A 332 13.12 -15.21 -4.14
CA ARG A 332 12.71 -14.08 -3.36
C ARG A 332 13.54 -14.00 -2.07
N LYS A 333 14.08 -12.82 -1.74
CA LYS A 333 14.83 -12.62 -0.49
C LYS A 333 13.84 -12.66 0.68
N GLU A 334 14.25 -13.19 1.84
CA GLU A 334 13.40 -13.13 3.05
C GLU A 334 13.09 -11.68 3.44
N THR A 335 14.00 -10.78 3.11
CA THR A 335 13.90 -9.34 3.35
C THR A 335 13.10 -8.59 2.27
N ASP A 336 12.57 -9.26 1.24
CA ASP A 336 11.70 -8.60 0.24
C ASP A 336 10.24 -8.50 0.75
N PRO A 337 9.58 -7.34 0.64
CA PRO A 337 8.19 -7.15 1.07
C PRO A 337 7.17 -8.01 0.31
N SER A 338 6.30 -8.77 0.99
CA SER A 338 5.31 -9.68 0.38
C SER A 338 4.31 -8.95 -0.52
N PRO A 339 4.22 -9.26 -1.83
CA PRO A 339 3.00 -9.04 -2.58
C PRO A 339 1.93 -9.98 -2.03
N ASP A 340 0.69 -9.51 -1.93
CA ASP A 340 -0.46 -10.31 -1.53
C ASP A 340 -0.48 -11.68 -2.23
N LEU A 341 -0.33 -12.75 -1.44
CA LEU A 341 -1.17 -13.92 -1.64
C LEU A 341 -2.61 -13.45 -1.45
N VAL A 342 -3.42 -13.61 -2.47
CA VAL A 342 -4.86 -13.78 -2.27
C VAL A 342 -5.01 -14.99 -1.35
N SER A 343 -5.20 -14.75 -0.05
CA SER A 343 -5.81 -15.66 0.92
C SER A 343 -5.79 -17.15 0.53
N SER A 344 -4.62 -17.80 0.53
CA SER A 344 -4.57 -19.22 0.87
C SER A 344 -4.42 -19.26 2.39
N LEU A 345 -5.53 -19.59 3.05
CA LEU A 345 -5.56 -19.86 4.48
C LEU A 345 -4.78 -21.15 4.74
N SER A 346 -3.47 -21.02 4.96
CA SER A 346 -2.66 -22.04 5.62
C SER A 346 -1.50 -21.41 6.38
N SER A 347 -1.82 -20.60 7.40
CA SER A 347 -1.06 -20.57 8.66
C SER A 347 -1.75 -19.65 9.66
N VAL A 348 -2.56 -20.26 10.52
CA VAL A 348 -2.93 -19.69 11.81
C VAL A 348 -1.68 -19.70 12.69
N SER A 349 -1.10 -18.52 12.92
CA SER A 349 -0.45 -18.13 14.18
C SER A 349 0.13 -16.74 14.03
N ASN A 350 -0.63 -15.72 14.48
CA ASN A 350 -0.12 -14.54 15.17
C ASN A 350 -1.31 -13.65 15.58
N LEU A 351 -2.13 -14.16 16.50
CA LEU A 351 -2.75 -13.31 17.50
C LEU A 351 -1.77 -13.22 18.67
N CYS A 352 -1.57 -12.00 19.19
CA CYS A 352 -0.75 -11.60 20.35
C CYS A 352 0.71 -11.24 20.06
N TYR A 353 0.97 -9.95 19.80
CA TYR A 353 2.04 -9.19 20.47
C TYR A 353 1.66 -7.70 20.51
N MET A 354 0.76 -7.34 21.41
CA MET A 354 0.71 -6.01 22.04
C MET A 354 0.60 -6.23 23.55
N ASN A 355 1.65 -6.84 24.12
CA ASN A 355 1.94 -6.83 25.55
C ASN A 355 3.16 -5.94 25.75
N VAL A 356 2.93 -4.67 26.09
CA VAL A 356 3.91 -3.89 26.85
C VAL A 356 3.61 -4.15 28.33
N MET A 357 4.44 -5.01 28.92
CA MET A 357 4.49 -5.31 30.35
C MET A 357 4.71 -4.04 31.18
N PHE A 358 3.79 -3.74 32.10
CA PHE A 358 4.13 -3.15 33.39
C PHE A 358 3.98 -4.25 34.46
N ASN A 359 5.09 -4.53 35.10
CA ASN A 359 5.31 -5.45 36.22
C ASN A 359 4.40 -5.08 37.41
N ILE A 360 3.65 -6.01 38.02
CA ILE A 360 3.47 -6.24 39.48
C ILE A 360 2.86 -7.65 39.71
N GLU A 361 3.58 -8.45 40.50
CA GLU A 361 3.17 -9.62 41.33
C GLU A 361 3.01 -11.05 40.77
N LYS A 362 4.05 -11.83 41.11
CA LYS A 362 4.19 -13.29 41.33
C LYS A 362 2.89 -14.13 41.39
N GLN A 363 2.85 -15.20 40.58
CA GLN A 363 2.67 -16.58 41.07
C GLN A 363 3.10 -17.59 39.99
N TYR A 364 4.04 -18.48 40.36
CA TYR A 364 4.53 -19.58 39.53
C TYR A 364 3.57 -20.77 39.61
N ILE A 365 3.19 -21.34 38.47
CA ILE A 365 2.75 -22.75 38.37
C ILE A 365 3.54 -23.39 37.23
N TYR A 366 4.35 -24.39 37.58
CA TYR A 366 5.07 -25.26 36.66
C TYR A 366 4.08 -26.15 35.89
N LEU A 367 4.18 -26.22 34.57
CA LEU A 367 3.70 -27.36 33.79
C LEU A 367 4.70 -27.66 32.66
N GLN A 368 5.13 -28.92 32.66
CA GLN A 368 6.22 -29.53 31.93
C GLN A 368 5.87 -29.68 30.44
N VAL A 369 6.77 -29.26 29.56
CA VAL A 369 6.70 -29.50 28.11
C VAL A 369 7.11 -30.94 27.82
N THR A 370 6.26 -31.72 27.15
CA THR A 370 6.66 -32.94 26.47
C THR A 370 6.35 -32.80 24.98
N ASP A 371 7.40 -32.93 24.17
CA ASP A 371 7.40 -32.87 22.71
C ASP A 371 6.54 -33.97 22.08
N THR A 372 5.58 -33.60 21.22
CA THR A 372 5.15 -34.36 20.02
C THR A 372 4.21 -33.49 19.15
N PRO A 373 4.33 -33.50 17.81
CA PRO A 373 3.48 -32.70 16.93
C PRO A 373 2.13 -33.41 16.66
N LEU A 374 1.02 -32.76 17.02
CA LEU A 374 -0.34 -33.21 16.73
C LEU A 374 -0.73 -32.87 15.28
N LYS A 375 -1.04 -33.93 14.51
CA LYS A 375 -1.72 -33.90 13.21
C LYS A 375 -3.14 -33.37 13.34
N CYS A 376 -3.60 -32.63 12.33
CA CYS A 376 -5.00 -32.27 12.09
C CYS A 376 -5.94 -33.48 12.27
N ILE A 377 -6.92 -33.35 13.16
CA ILE A 377 -8.07 -34.26 13.26
C ILE A 377 -9.31 -33.47 12.84
N SER A 378 -9.85 -33.79 11.66
CA SER A 378 -11.21 -33.45 11.27
C SER A 378 -12.21 -34.39 11.97
N CYS A 379 -13.42 -33.88 12.18
CA CYS A 379 -14.59 -34.51 12.81
C CYS A 379 -14.62 -36.06 12.83
N ALA A 380 -14.49 -36.64 14.03
CA ALA A 380 -14.88 -38.02 14.29
C ALA A 380 -16.33 -38.05 14.81
N LYS A 381 -17.23 -38.71 14.06
CA LYS A 381 -18.53 -39.16 14.55
C LYS A 381 -18.35 -40.64 14.90
N MET A 382 -18.59 -41.01 16.16
CA MET A 382 -18.52 -42.40 16.64
C MET A 382 -19.47 -43.30 15.84
N MET A 383 -18.95 -44.37 15.23
CA MET A 383 -19.58 -45.68 15.21
C MET A 383 -18.50 -46.76 15.14
N THR A 384 -18.83 -47.88 15.75
CA THR A 384 -18.01 -48.97 16.27
C THR A 384 -17.54 -49.98 15.24
N ASP A 385 -16.46 -50.66 15.63
CA ASP A 385 -15.98 -51.98 15.21
C ASP A 385 -15.33 -52.19 13.83
N ASN A 386 -14.02 -52.44 13.94
CA ASN A 386 -13.20 -53.44 13.26
C ASN A 386 -13.15 -53.52 11.73
N SER A 387 -11.90 -53.34 11.25
CA SER A 387 -11.32 -53.70 9.95
C SER A 387 -11.73 -52.87 8.74
N VAL A 388 -10.80 -52.07 8.21
CA VAL A 388 -10.87 -51.56 6.83
C VAL A 388 -9.46 -51.49 6.20
N GLU A 389 -9.22 -52.38 5.24
CA GLU A 389 -8.25 -52.21 4.15
C GLU A 389 -8.63 -50.98 3.31
N PHE A 390 -7.66 -50.14 2.95
CA PHE A 390 -7.91 -49.05 2.01
C PHE A 390 -7.99 -49.58 0.58
N VAL A 391 -9.20 -49.95 0.16
CA VAL A 391 -9.59 -50.10 -1.24
C VAL A 391 -9.96 -48.72 -1.78
N PHE A 392 -9.19 -48.21 -2.76
CA PHE A 392 -9.57 -47.03 -3.53
C PHE A 392 -10.73 -47.39 -4.47
N LEU A 393 -11.94 -46.96 -4.13
CA LEU A 393 -13.09 -47.00 -5.04
C LEU A 393 -13.06 -45.80 -5.99
N GLN A 394 -12.65 -46.09 -7.22
CA GLN A 394 -12.80 -45.25 -8.40
C GLN A 394 -14.14 -45.58 -9.09
N ARG A 395 -14.95 -44.57 -9.43
CA ARG A 395 -15.90 -44.50 -10.58
C ARG A 395 -16.78 -43.24 -10.47
N GLY A 396 -17.09 -42.49 -11.53
CA GLY A 396 -16.80 -42.73 -12.94
C GLY A 396 -17.09 -41.50 -13.82
N ASP A 397 -16.31 -41.48 -14.90
CA ASP A 397 -16.36 -40.76 -16.18
C ASP A 397 -17.49 -39.77 -16.52
N CYS A 398 -17.07 -38.58 -16.96
CA CYS A 398 -17.55 -37.98 -18.20
C CYS A 398 -16.40 -37.26 -18.95
N HIS A 399 -15.95 -37.90 -20.04
CA HIS A 399 -15.27 -37.36 -21.24
C HIS A 399 -14.08 -36.37 -21.09
N GLY A 400 -12.88 -36.93 -20.91
CA GLY A 400 -11.86 -36.94 -21.98
C GLY A 400 -10.99 -35.69 -22.24
N LEU A 401 -9.87 -35.58 -21.51
CA LEU A 401 -8.52 -35.36 -22.07
C LEU A 401 -7.54 -36.09 -21.10
N PRO A 402 -6.48 -36.76 -21.60
CA PRO A 402 -5.54 -37.43 -20.71
C PRO A 402 -4.90 -36.42 -19.74
N PRO A 403 -4.69 -36.76 -18.46
CA PRO A 403 -3.97 -35.89 -17.55
C PRO A 403 -2.58 -35.64 -18.14
N THR A 404 -2.29 -34.38 -18.48
CA THR A 404 -0.97 -33.96 -18.90
C THR A 404 0.03 -34.37 -17.80
N PRO A 405 1.15 -35.00 -18.16
CA PRO A 405 2.15 -35.40 -17.17
C PRO A 405 2.58 -34.16 -16.38
N LYS A 406 2.87 -34.32 -15.08
CA LYS A 406 3.46 -33.27 -14.24
C LYS A 406 4.85 -32.93 -14.80
N VAL A 407 4.91 -31.97 -15.72
CA VAL A 407 6.16 -31.42 -16.23
C VAL A 407 6.75 -30.53 -15.13
N HIS A 408 8.00 -30.77 -14.72
CA HIS A 408 8.77 -29.76 -13.98
C HIS A 408 8.99 -28.56 -14.90
N MET A 409 8.08 -27.60 -14.84
CA MET A 409 8.12 -26.39 -15.67
C MET A 409 9.14 -25.42 -15.08
N GLY A 410 10.38 -25.44 -15.59
CA GLY A 410 11.37 -24.42 -15.25
C GLY A 410 11.02 -23.05 -15.87
N ALA A 411 11.60 -21.98 -15.33
CA ALA A 411 11.44 -20.62 -15.84
C ALA A 411 12.21 -20.43 -17.15
N CYS A 412 11.77 -19.56 -18.06
CA CYS A 412 12.53 -19.21 -19.27
C CYS A 412 12.33 -17.74 -19.65
N PHE A 413 13.31 -17.17 -20.36
CA PHE A 413 13.20 -15.80 -20.84
C PHE A 413 12.25 -15.75 -22.03
N SER A 414 11.13 -15.06 -21.85
CA SER A 414 10.13 -14.84 -22.89
C SER A 414 10.24 -13.43 -23.42
N LYS A 415 10.36 -13.27 -24.74
CA LYS A 415 10.34 -11.95 -25.39
C LYS A 415 8.91 -11.39 -25.34
N VAL A 416 8.75 -10.23 -24.72
CA VAL A 416 7.43 -9.58 -24.49
C VAL A 416 7.23 -8.31 -25.31
N PHE A 417 8.31 -7.71 -25.82
CA PHE A 417 8.21 -6.53 -26.69
C PHE A 417 9.36 -6.49 -27.69
N ASN A 418 9.06 -6.15 -28.95
CA ASN A 418 10.05 -6.07 -30.02
C ASN A 418 10.20 -4.61 -30.50
N GLY A 419 11.44 -4.11 -30.52
CA GLY A 419 11.73 -2.78 -31.03
C GLY A 419 11.20 -1.63 -30.17
N CYS A 420 11.41 -1.69 -28.85
CA CYS A 420 11.14 -0.61 -27.91
C CYS A 420 12.07 0.61 -28.17
N PRO A 421 11.50 1.79 -28.50
CA PRO A 421 12.26 3.02 -28.76
C PRO A 421 12.59 3.81 -27.49
N LEU A 422 12.16 3.34 -26.32
CA LEU A 422 12.26 4.08 -25.06
C LEU A 422 13.64 3.93 -24.42
N ASN A 423 14.12 5.01 -23.79
CA ASN A 423 15.29 4.93 -22.92
C ASN A 423 14.88 4.50 -21.51
N ILE A 424 14.90 3.19 -21.26
CA ILE A 424 14.40 2.59 -20.03
C ILE A 424 15.48 2.62 -18.93
N HIS A 425 15.10 3.12 -17.75
CA HIS A 425 15.95 3.16 -16.56
C HIS A 425 15.69 2.01 -15.62
N CYS A 426 14.42 1.64 -15.45
CA CYS A 426 13.99 0.59 -14.53
C CYS A 426 12.65 -0.02 -14.95
N ALA A 427 12.36 -1.21 -14.45
CA ALA A 427 11.12 -1.93 -14.73
C ALA A 427 10.63 -2.70 -13.50
N VAL A 428 9.31 -2.86 -13.38
CA VAL A 428 8.65 -3.61 -12.31
C VAL A 428 7.39 -4.27 -12.85
N THR A 429 7.02 -5.42 -12.29
CA THR A 429 5.75 -6.08 -12.61
C THR A 429 4.72 -5.84 -11.51
N TRP A 430 3.45 -5.76 -11.91
CA TRP A 430 2.32 -5.58 -11.03
C TRP A 430 1.13 -6.37 -11.53
N VAL A 431 0.36 -6.97 -10.63
CA VAL A 431 -0.87 -7.70 -10.97
C VAL A 431 -2.05 -6.82 -10.61
N LEU A 432 -2.88 -6.49 -11.60
CA LEU A 432 -4.08 -5.69 -11.42
C LEU A 432 -5.11 -6.48 -10.59
N PRO A 433 -5.50 -6.05 -9.37
CA PRO A 433 -6.32 -6.88 -8.49
C PRO A 433 -7.69 -7.25 -9.04
N LYS A 434 -8.26 -6.39 -9.90
CA LYS A 434 -9.61 -6.54 -10.47
C LYS A 434 -9.69 -7.64 -11.53
N THR A 435 -8.73 -7.69 -12.45
CA THR A 435 -8.73 -8.62 -13.60
C THR A 435 -7.76 -9.77 -13.43
N LYS A 436 -6.79 -9.64 -12.51
CA LYS A 436 -5.62 -10.53 -12.35
C LYS A 436 -4.64 -10.49 -13.52
N ASP A 437 -4.73 -9.49 -14.39
CA ASP A 437 -3.75 -9.28 -15.46
C ASP A 437 -2.42 -8.81 -14.89
N GLN A 438 -1.33 -9.39 -15.39
CA GLN A 438 0.02 -9.00 -15.09
C GLN A 438 0.44 -7.87 -16.04
N HIS A 439 0.84 -6.75 -15.47
CA HIS A 439 1.34 -5.58 -16.18
C HIS A 439 2.84 -5.40 -15.92
N LEU A 440 3.59 -5.13 -16.98
CA LEU A 440 4.96 -4.64 -16.93
C LEU A 440 4.94 -3.12 -16.95
N ILE A 441 5.45 -2.48 -15.89
CA ILE A 441 5.56 -1.03 -15.76
C ILE A 441 7.02 -0.63 -15.96
N LEU A 442 7.28 0.32 -16.86
CA LEU A 442 8.60 0.78 -17.25
C LEU A 442 8.77 2.25 -16.84
N GLY A 443 9.88 2.55 -16.18
CA GLY A 443 10.31 3.92 -15.88
C GLY A 443 11.37 4.34 -16.88
N THR A 444 11.07 5.34 -17.70
CA THR A 444 11.89 5.76 -18.84
C THR A 444 12.22 7.25 -18.79
N GLU A 445 13.10 7.69 -19.68
CA GLU A 445 13.41 9.11 -19.85
C GLU A 445 12.16 9.92 -20.27
N GLU A 446 11.31 9.30 -21.08
CA GLU A 446 10.15 9.91 -21.73
C GLU A 446 8.87 9.86 -20.88
N GLY A 447 8.81 8.97 -19.89
CA GLY A 447 7.64 8.78 -19.04
C GLY A 447 7.62 7.48 -18.25
N ILE A 448 6.47 7.17 -17.66
CA ILE A 448 6.16 5.84 -17.13
C ILE A 448 5.21 5.18 -18.12
N TYR A 449 5.58 3.99 -18.60
CA TYR A 449 4.82 3.22 -19.57
C TYR A 449 4.36 1.89 -18.97
N THR A 450 3.30 1.30 -19.53
CA THR A 450 2.79 -0.02 -19.15
C THR A 450 2.58 -0.91 -20.36
N LEU A 451 2.78 -2.20 -20.18
CA LEU A 451 2.49 -3.26 -21.14
C LEU A 451 1.67 -4.35 -20.43
N ASN A 452 0.55 -4.77 -21.02
CA ASN A 452 -0.23 -5.90 -20.50
C ASN A 452 0.41 -7.22 -20.98
N LEU A 453 0.86 -8.06 -20.05
CA LEU A 453 1.50 -9.34 -20.36
C LEU A 453 0.49 -10.46 -20.63
N ASN A 454 -0.79 -10.27 -20.30
CA ASN A 454 -1.85 -11.22 -20.64
C ASN A 454 -2.38 -10.98 -22.06
N GLU A 455 -2.32 -9.75 -22.55
CA GLU A 455 -2.80 -9.33 -23.88
C GLU A 455 -1.63 -9.08 -24.85
N LEU A 456 -0.64 -9.97 -24.87
CA LEU A 456 0.53 -9.83 -25.76
C LEU A 456 0.17 -9.73 -27.26
N HIS A 457 -1.03 -10.15 -27.66
CA HIS A 457 -1.53 -10.00 -29.02
C HIS A 457 -1.87 -8.56 -29.41
N GLU A 458 -2.09 -7.66 -28.44
CA GLU A 458 -2.31 -6.24 -28.72
C GLU A 458 -1.02 -5.52 -29.10
N ASP A 459 0.16 -6.11 -28.82
CA ASP A 459 1.48 -5.62 -29.22
C ASP A 459 1.70 -4.12 -28.90
N THR A 460 1.01 -3.58 -27.88
CA THR A 460 1.03 -2.13 -27.59
C THR A 460 1.49 -1.82 -26.18
N MET A 461 2.40 -0.87 -26.08
CA MET A 461 2.86 -0.27 -24.85
C MET A 461 2.29 1.14 -24.73
N GLU A 462 1.85 1.51 -23.53
CA GLU A 462 0.98 2.66 -23.35
C GLU A 462 1.48 3.54 -22.21
N LYS A 463 1.48 4.86 -22.42
CA LYS A 463 2.01 5.82 -21.46
C LYS A 463 1.03 5.99 -20.30
N LEU A 464 1.50 5.77 -19.07
CA LEU A 464 0.78 6.06 -17.82
C LEU A 464 1.01 7.50 -17.38
N LEU A 465 2.26 7.97 -17.39
CA LEU A 465 2.62 9.31 -16.91
C LEU A 465 3.70 9.93 -17.78
N PRO A 466 3.64 11.26 -18.05
CA PRO A 466 4.60 11.92 -18.94
C PRO A 466 5.90 12.35 -18.24
N GLN A 467 6.07 12.02 -16.96
CA GLN A 467 7.23 12.45 -16.19
C GLN A 467 8.35 11.42 -16.31
N ARG A 468 9.57 11.91 -16.60
CA ARG A 468 10.81 11.12 -16.51
C ARG A 468 10.81 10.32 -15.21
N CYS A 469 11.15 9.04 -15.30
CA CYS A 469 11.22 8.15 -14.15
C CYS A 469 12.54 7.38 -14.13
N SER A 470 13.27 7.49 -13.02
CA SER A 470 14.61 6.87 -12.86
C SER A 470 14.60 5.64 -11.95
N TRP A 471 13.56 5.48 -11.14
CA TRP A 471 13.41 4.36 -10.21
C TRP A 471 11.93 4.07 -9.97
N LEU A 472 11.59 2.78 -9.89
CA LEU A 472 10.24 2.29 -9.65
C LEU A 472 10.25 1.21 -8.57
N TYR A 473 9.20 1.19 -7.76
CA TYR A 473 8.91 0.11 -6.84
C TYR A 473 7.41 0.00 -6.62
N VAL A 474 6.90 -1.22 -6.51
CA VAL A 474 5.46 -1.46 -6.30
C VAL A 474 5.25 -2.25 -5.02
N MET A 475 4.50 -1.64 -4.10
CA MET A 475 4.02 -2.29 -2.89
C MET A 475 2.50 -2.33 -2.93
N ASN A 476 1.91 -3.52 -2.89
CA ASN A 476 0.47 -3.74 -3.06
C ASN A 476 -0.06 -3.05 -4.32
N ASN A 477 -0.84 -1.98 -4.15
CA ASN A 477 -1.42 -1.17 -5.24
C ASN A 477 -0.83 0.24 -5.34
N VAL A 478 0.34 0.46 -4.73
CA VAL A 478 1.01 1.75 -4.66
C VAL A 478 2.31 1.68 -5.46
N LEU A 479 2.37 2.51 -6.50
CA LEU A 479 3.58 2.78 -7.26
C LEU A 479 4.38 3.87 -6.57
N MET A 480 5.58 3.52 -6.17
CA MET A 480 6.61 4.46 -5.75
C MET A 480 7.52 4.74 -6.94
N SER A 481 7.80 6.02 -7.21
CA SER A 481 8.67 6.42 -8.31
C SER A 481 9.59 7.58 -7.92
N ILE A 482 10.82 7.60 -8.42
CA ILE A 482 11.63 8.83 -8.47
C ILE A 482 11.37 9.46 -9.83
N SER A 483 10.56 10.52 -9.84
CA SER A 483 10.06 11.12 -11.08
C SER A 483 10.06 12.65 -11.09
N GLY A 484 10.02 13.19 -12.31
CA GLY A 484 9.96 14.63 -12.58
C GLY A 484 11.32 15.33 -12.58
N LYS A 485 11.33 16.62 -12.95
CA LYS A 485 12.56 17.43 -13.14
C LYS A 485 13.43 17.52 -11.90
N SER A 486 12.82 17.53 -10.71
CA SER A 486 13.53 17.63 -9.44
C SER A 486 13.92 16.30 -8.82
N SER A 487 13.74 15.17 -9.55
CA SER A 487 13.96 13.81 -9.05
C SER A 487 13.40 13.61 -7.65
N GLN A 488 12.08 13.73 -7.51
CA GLN A 488 11.42 13.63 -6.21
C GLN A 488 10.74 12.27 -6.05
N LEU A 489 10.67 11.77 -4.83
CA LEU A 489 9.93 10.55 -4.54
C LEU A 489 8.42 10.84 -4.60
N CYS A 490 7.71 10.09 -5.45
CA CYS A 490 6.29 10.21 -5.70
C CYS A 490 5.59 8.90 -5.36
N SER A 491 4.41 9.01 -4.75
CA SER A 491 3.52 7.88 -4.45
C SER A 491 2.21 8.01 -5.21
N GLN A 492 1.79 6.94 -5.88
CA GLN A 492 0.57 6.91 -6.69
C GLN A 492 -0.16 5.57 -6.54
N ARG A 493 -1.49 5.60 -6.46
CA ARG A 493 -2.30 4.37 -6.47
C ARG A 493 -2.48 3.89 -7.91
N LEU A 494 -2.03 2.67 -8.20
CA LEU A 494 -2.10 2.05 -9.52
C LEU A 494 -3.55 1.80 -9.94
N THR A 495 -4.41 1.35 -9.02
CA THR A 495 -5.82 1.11 -9.30
C THR A 495 -6.54 2.37 -9.79
N THR A 496 -6.29 3.51 -9.15
CA THR A 496 -6.87 4.79 -9.57
C THR A 496 -6.31 5.25 -10.92
N LEU A 497 -5.01 5.07 -11.16
CA LEU A 497 -4.38 5.43 -12.45
C LEU A 497 -4.98 4.61 -13.61
N PHE A 498 -5.16 3.30 -13.41
CA PHE A 498 -5.73 2.42 -14.43
C PHE A 498 -7.25 2.62 -14.63
N ASP A 499 -8.01 2.92 -13.57
CA ASP A 499 -9.45 3.18 -13.68
C ASP A 499 -9.74 4.47 -14.47
N HIS A 500 -9.02 5.57 -14.19
CA HIS A 500 -9.16 6.82 -14.93
C HIS A 500 -8.99 6.63 -16.44
N ARG A 501 -8.06 5.76 -16.80
CA ARG A 501 -7.72 5.50 -18.18
C ARG A 501 -8.83 4.80 -18.96
N ARG A 502 -9.58 3.88 -18.33
CA ARG A 502 -10.70 3.19 -18.99
C ARG A 502 -11.85 4.14 -19.33
N HIS A 503 -11.95 5.27 -18.63
CA HIS A 503 -13.00 6.27 -18.82
C HIS A 503 -12.64 7.38 -19.82
N LEU A 504 -11.43 7.40 -20.40
CA LEU A 504 -11.19 8.22 -21.60
C LEU A 504 -11.95 7.59 -22.78
N PRO A 505 -12.85 8.32 -23.47
CA PRO A 505 -13.59 7.74 -24.58
C PRO A 505 -12.64 7.26 -25.68
N LYS A 506 -12.75 5.99 -26.08
CA LYS A 506 -12.19 5.47 -27.34
C LYS A 506 -12.84 6.23 -28.50
N ARG A 507 -12.30 7.38 -28.93
CA ARG A 507 -12.68 8.01 -30.21
C ARG A 507 -11.95 7.30 -31.35
N GLN A 508 -12.60 6.28 -31.91
CA GLN A 508 -12.38 5.90 -33.31
C GLN A 508 -13.40 6.66 -34.18
N GLY A 509 -12.94 7.22 -35.30
CA GLY A 509 -13.83 7.71 -36.36
C GLY A 509 -13.54 9.13 -36.83
N HIS A 510 -12.93 9.19 -38.00
CA HIS A 510 -12.83 10.27 -38.99
C HIS A 510 -13.75 11.51 -38.84
N LEU A 511 -13.15 12.66 -39.17
CA LEU A 511 -13.70 14.00 -39.45
C LEU A 511 -13.95 14.98 -38.28
N SER A 512 -13.32 16.15 -38.47
CA SER A 512 -13.76 17.52 -38.13
C SER A 512 -13.04 18.29 -37.00
N ILE A 513 -12.28 19.29 -37.49
CA ILE A 513 -12.08 20.65 -36.98
C ILE A 513 -11.08 20.87 -35.83
N ASN A 514 -10.00 21.56 -36.22
CA ASN A 514 -9.01 22.26 -35.41
C ASN A 514 -9.68 23.25 -34.43
N THR A 515 -9.67 22.96 -33.12
CA THR A 515 -9.70 23.95 -32.01
C THR A 515 -9.54 23.27 -30.63
N HIS A 516 -8.63 22.30 -30.46
CA HIS A 516 -8.50 21.60 -29.15
C HIS A 516 -7.09 21.40 -28.59
N ARG A 517 -6.06 22.06 -29.12
CA ARG A 517 -4.69 21.97 -28.56
C ARG A 517 -4.53 22.52 -27.14
N LEU A 518 -5.46 23.35 -26.65
CA LEU A 518 -5.45 23.88 -25.28
C LEU A 518 -6.15 22.97 -24.27
N THR A 519 -7.19 22.21 -24.67
CA THR A 519 -7.96 21.34 -23.76
C THR A 519 -7.24 20.03 -23.40
N GLU A 520 -6.38 19.48 -24.27
CA GLU A 520 -5.60 18.28 -23.95
C GLU A 520 -4.49 18.53 -22.93
N ARG A 521 -3.84 19.71 -22.97
CA ARG A 521 -2.78 20.09 -22.01
C ARG A 521 -3.31 20.40 -20.60
N ILE A 522 -4.58 20.77 -20.50
CA ILE A 522 -5.24 21.07 -19.23
C ILE A 522 -5.76 19.79 -18.57
N ASN A 523 -6.17 18.78 -19.35
CA ASN A 523 -6.67 17.50 -18.81
C ASN A 523 -5.55 16.58 -18.27
N SER A 524 -4.33 16.64 -18.80
CA SER A 524 -3.21 15.84 -18.27
C SER A 524 -2.67 16.36 -16.92
N ARG A 525 -2.95 17.63 -16.58
CA ARG A 525 -2.49 18.28 -15.35
C ARG A 525 -3.50 18.25 -14.20
N ARG A 526 -4.74 17.82 -14.46
CA ARG A 526 -5.84 17.95 -13.47
C ARG A 526 -5.97 16.79 -12.47
N PHE A 527 -5.52 15.55 -12.76
CA PHE A 527 -5.89 14.41 -11.90
C PHE A 527 -4.87 13.27 -11.70
N SER A 528 -3.56 13.52 -11.87
CA SER A 528 -2.57 12.68 -11.18
C SER A 528 -2.18 13.39 -9.88
N VAL A 529 -2.91 13.14 -8.79
CA VAL A 529 -2.37 13.48 -7.45
C VAL A 529 -1.25 12.48 -7.19
N SER A 530 -0.09 12.71 -7.82
CA SER A 530 1.16 12.16 -7.33
C SER A 530 1.35 12.75 -5.94
N GLY A 531 1.23 11.92 -4.91
CA GLY A 531 1.63 12.30 -3.56
C GLY A 531 3.15 12.46 -3.58
N LYS A 532 3.63 13.66 -3.95
CA LYS A 532 5.04 14.01 -3.82
C LYS A 532 5.37 13.98 -2.34
N ILE A 533 6.33 13.15 -1.95
CA ILE A 533 6.69 13.01 -0.55
C ILE A 533 7.51 14.25 -0.15
N PRO A 534 7.13 14.98 0.91
CA PRO A 534 7.89 16.13 1.40
C PRO A 534 9.36 15.77 1.67
N ASP A 535 10.24 16.76 1.62
CA ASP A 535 11.68 16.62 1.93
C ASP A 535 12.47 15.61 1.07
N THR A 536 11.88 15.09 -0.01
CA THR A 536 12.54 14.12 -0.92
C THR A 536 13.02 14.73 -2.25
N LYS A 537 13.12 16.06 -2.34
CA LYS A 537 13.60 16.74 -3.55
C LYS A 537 15.07 16.42 -3.80
N GLY A 538 15.43 16.09 -5.05
CA GLY A 538 16.79 15.68 -5.41
C GLY A 538 17.13 14.27 -4.94
N CYS A 539 16.14 13.39 -4.79
CA CYS A 539 16.34 11.99 -4.46
C CYS A 539 17.20 11.30 -5.53
N ARG A 540 18.31 10.67 -5.10
CA ARG A 540 19.31 10.06 -5.98
C ARG A 540 19.22 8.54 -6.03
N ARG A 541 18.90 7.92 -4.90
CA ARG A 541 18.73 6.46 -4.76
C ARG A 541 17.69 6.15 -3.71
N CYS A 542 17.02 5.00 -3.88
CA CYS A 542 16.12 4.41 -2.91
C CYS A 542 16.48 2.94 -2.72
N SER A 543 16.28 2.44 -1.51
CA SER A 543 16.32 1.01 -1.18
C SER A 543 15.11 0.69 -0.29
N VAL A 544 14.52 -0.48 -0.49
CA VAL A 544 13.35 -0.95 0.24
C VAL A 544 13.68 -2.30 0.87
N VAL A 545 13.32 -2.49 2.14
CA VAL A 545 13.54 -3.74 2.86
C VAL A 545 12.39 -4.03 3.81
N ARG A 546 11.99 -5.30 3.91
CA ARG A 546 11.13 -5.83 4.95
C ARG A 546 11.99 -6.38 6.06
N ASN A 547 11.66 -6.02 7.30
CA ASN A 547 12.24 -6.63 8.48
C ASN A 547 11.49 -7.95 8.76
N PRO A 548 12.09 -9.14 8.59
CA PRO A 548 11.41 -10.41 8.78
C PRO A 548 11.07 -10.70 10.25
N TYR A 549 11.65 -9.97 11.21
CA TYR A 549 11.40 -10.14 12.65
C TYR A 549 10.19 -9.34 13.14
N THR A 550 9.92 -8.18 12.53
CA THR A 550 8.84 -7.25 12.93
C THR A 550 7.76 -7.09 11.88
N ASP A 551 7.94 -7.69 10.71
CA ASP A 551 7.11 -7.52 9.51
C ASP A 551 7.03 -6.08 8.96
N SER A 552 7.84 -5.18 9.50
CA SER A 552 7.85 -3.77 9.13
C SER A 552 8.62 -3.56 7.83
N THR A 553 8.04 -2.84 6.87
CA THR A 553 8.70 -2.51 5.59
C THR A 553 9.19 -1.07 5.59
N PHE A 554 10.46 -0.88 5.30
CA PHE A 554 11.14 0.41 5.28
C PHE A 554 11.57 0.79 3.87
N LEU A 555 11.44 2.06 3.53
CA LEU A 555 12.05 2.67 2.34
C LEU A 555 13.01 3.76 2.80
N CYS A 556 14.27 3.67 2.40
CA CYS A 556 15.26 4.71 2.64
C CYS A 556 15.61 5.41 1.34
N ALA A 557 15.58 6.73 1.34
CA ALA A 557 15.87 7.57 0.19
C ALA A 557 17.07 8.49 0.48
N VAL A 558 18.00 8.59 -0.48
CA VAL A 558 19.14 9.51 -0.43
C VAL A 558 18.76 10.84 -1.06
N VAL A 559 18.83 11.91 -0.27
CA VAL A 559 18.52 13.28 -0.69
C VAL A 559 19.74 14.18 -0.47
N PRO A 560 19.80 15.40 -1.04
CA PRO A 560 20.94 16.29 -0.85
C PRO A 560 21.14 16.69 0.62
N THR A 561 20.07 16.70 1.41
CA THR A 561 20.08 17.03 2.84
C THR A 561 20.43 15.84 3.75
N GLY A 562 20.56 14.63 3.22
CA GLY A 562 20.88 13.42 3.99
C GLY A 562 20.05 12.19 3.58
N LEU A 563 19.49 11.50 4.57
CA LEU A 563 18.67 10.29 4.38
C LEU A 563 17.24 10.53 4.88
N VAL A 564 16.26 10.14 4.08
CA VAL A 564 14.85 10.10 4.46
C VAL A 564 14.43 8.64 4.63
N LEU A 565 14.10 8.26 5.86
CA LEU A 565 13.58 6.93 6.18
C LEU A 565 12.06 6.99 6.27
N LEU A 566 11.40 6.12 5.54
CA LEU A 566 9.95 5.94 5.52
C LEU A 566 9.59 4.53 5.98
N LEU A 567 8.45 4.41 6.66
CA LEU A 567 7.85 3.16 7.11
C LEU A 567 6.53 2.95 6.38
N TRP A 568 6.32 1.76 5.84
CA TRP A 568 5.05 1.38 5.24
C TRP A 568 3.96 1.27 6.32
N TYR A 569 2.83 1.95 6.11
CA TYR A 569 1.68 1.89 6.99
C TYR A 569 0.50 1.24 6.27
N GLU A 570 0.33 -0.07 6.51
CA GLU A 570 -0.66 -0.93 5.86
C GLU A 570 -2.09 -0.34 5.86
N PRO A 571 -2.63 0.20 6.98
CA PRO A 571 -4.02 0.67 7.01
C PRO A 571 -4.31 1.84 6.05
N LEU A 572 -3.30 2.64 5.70
CA LEU A 572 -3.48 3.75 4.75
C LEU A 572 -2.91 3.45 3.36
N GLN A 573 -2.27 2.29 3.18
CA GLN A 573 -1.56 1.92 1.96
C GLN A 573 -0.62 3.05 1.51
N LYS A 574 0.30 3.48 2.38
CA LYS A 574 1.29 4.52 2.07
C LYS A 574 2.56 4.38 2.91
N PHE A 575 3.66 4.86 2.34
CA PHE A 575 4.89 5.11 3.09
C PHE A 575 4.78 6.42 3.87
N MET A 576 5.00 6.34 5.18
CA MET A 576 4.99 7.47 6.11
C MET A 576 6.42 7.82 6.50
N GLN A 577 6.78 9.11 6.46
CA GLN A 577 8.12 9.55 6.85
C GLN A 577 8.34 9.28 8.34
N LEU A 578 9.34 8.46 8.65
CA LEU A 578 9.69 8.08 10.01
C LEU A 578 10.77 9.01 10.59
N LYS A 579 11.84 9.25 9.82
CA LYS A 579 13.01 10.02 10.27
C LYS A 579 13.71 10.69 9.09
N HIS A 580 14.22 11.91 9.31
CA HIS A 580 15.21 12.56 8.45
C HIS A 580 16.55 12.56 9.19
N ILE A 581 17.61 12.11 8.54
CA ILE A 581 18.95 11.99 9.12
C ILE A 581 19.89 12.85 8.28
N ALA A 582 20.35 13.95 8.84
CA ALA A 582 21.32 14.83 8.19
C ALA A 582 22.70 14.15 8.16
N VAL A 583 23.13 13.73 6.96
CA VAL A 583 24.43 13.11 6.72
C VAL A 583 24.93 13.52 5.34
N SER A 584 26.20 13.94 5.24
CA SER A 584 26.81 14.26 3.96
C SER A 584 27.25 12.96 3.27
N LEU A 585 26.63 12.65 2.14
CA LEU A 585 26.95 11.47 1.34
C LEU A 585 27.60 11.88 0.01
N PRO A 586 28.59 11.10 -0.48
CA PRO A 586 29.25 11.40 -1.75
C PRO A 586 28.25 11.44 -2.91
N GLU A 587 28.60 12.14 -4.00
CA GLU A 587 27.75 12.24 -5.19
C GLU A 587 27.48 10.88 -5.84
N SER A 588 28.52 10.04 -5.90
CA SER A 588 28.42 8.64 -6.34
C SER A 588 28.31 7.71 -5.13
N LEU A 589 27.24 6.93 -5.10
CA LEU A 589 26.96 5.90 -4.09
C LEU A 589 26.76 4.57 -4.82
N PRO A 590 27.85 3.82 -5.11
CA PRO A 590 27.74 2.55 -5.82
C PRO A 590 26.93 1.53 -5.01
N ILE A 591 27.07 1.55 -3.68
CA ILE A 591 26.34 0.71 -2.74
C ILE A 591 25.36 1.58 -1.95
N PHE A 592 24.11 1.15 -1.89
CA PHE A 592 23.10 1.74 -1.02
C PHE A 592 22.04 0.69 -0.72
N GLU A 593 22.33 -0.16 0.27
CA GLU A 593 21.49 -1.31 0.61
C GLU A 593 21.08 -1.28 2.07
N LEU A 594 19.83 -1.63 2.34
CA LEU A 594 19.33 -1.77 3.70
C LEU A 594 19.55 -3.21 4.19
N LEU A 595 20.28 -3.35 5.29
CA LEU A 595 20.53 -4.62 5.96
C LEU A 595 19.69 -4.71 7.23
N VAL A 596 19.05 -5.86 7.46
CA VAL A 596 18.21 -6.09 8.65
C VAL A 596 18.92 -7.05 9.60
N LEU A 597 18.90 -6.70 10.89
CA LEU A 597 19.47 -7.46 11.99
C LEU A 597 18.38 -7.86 13.00
N GLU A 598 18.53 -9.02 13.64
CA GLU A 598 17.55 -9.56 14.60
C GLU A 598 17.30 -8.65 15.81
N LYS A 599 18.34 -7.98 16.29
CA LYS A 599 18.30 -7.19 17.53
C LYS A 599 17.96 -5.72 17.33
N GLU A 600 17.74 -5.29 16.08
CA GLU A 600 17.51 -3.87 15.75
C GLU A 600 16.12 -3.69 15.13
N GLU A 601 15.37 -2.70 15.63
CA GLU A 601 14.04 -2.36 15.09
C GLU A 601 14.13 -1.69 13.71
N LEU A 602 15.18 -0.90 13.49
CA LEU A 602 15.45 -0.20 12.22
C LEU A 602 16.54 -0.91 11.43
N PRO A 603 16.47 -0.89 10.09
CA PRO A 603 17.54 -1.41 9.25
C PRO A 603 18.81 -0.54 9.34
N GLN A 604 19.93 -1.12 8.93
CA GLN A 604 21.21 -0.46 8.77
C GLN A 604 21.46 -0.13 7.30
N VAL A 605 22.04 1.04 7.00
CA VAL A 605 22.35 1.41 5.60
C VAL A 605 23.80 1.06 5.31
N CYS A 606 24.02 0.08 4.43
CA CYS A 606 25.32 -0.27 3.89
C CYS A 606 25.67 0.63 2.70
N VAL A 607 26.77 1.37 2.81
CA VAL A 607 27.27 2.30 1.76
C VAL A 607 28.63 1.89 1.18
N GLY A 608 29.24 0.82 1.70
CA GLY A 608 30.60 0.41 1.36
C GLY A 608 30.97 -0.94 1.97
N VAL A 609 32.05 -1.54 1.47
CA VAL A 609 32.68 -2.72 2.10
C VAL A 609 34.19 -2.55 2.05
N ARG A 610 34.86 -2.81 3.17
CA ARG A 610 36.32 -2.79 3.32
C ARG A 610 36.86 -4.17 3.67
N LYS A 611 38.11 -4.44 3.30
CA LYS A 611 38.80 -5.67 3.72
C LYS A 611 39.50 -5.43 5.06
N LEU A 612 39.33 -6.33 6.03
CA LEU A 612 40.10 -6.28 7.28
C LEU A 612 41.50 -6.84 7.02
N GLN A 613 42.55 -6.09 7.35
CA GLN A 613 43.92 -6.64 7.36
C GLN A 613 44.12 -7.44 8.66
N ALA A 614 43.90 -8.75 8.61
CA ALA A 614 44.28 -9.65 9.70
C ALA A 614 45.78 -10.02 9.58
N PRO A 615 46.51 -10.18 10.70
CA PRO A 615 47.93 -10.56 10.70
C PRO A 615 48.20 -12.02 10.27
N VAL A 616 47.17 -12.80 9.94
CA VAL A 616 47.28 -14.22 9.56
C VAL A 616 46.59 -14.45 8.20
N LYS A 617 47.29 -15.12 7.27
CA LYS A 617 46.93 -15.33 5.85
C LYS A 617 45.61 -16.09 5.58
N THR A 618 44.81 -16.45 6.58
CA THR A 618 43.69 -17.39 6.45
C THR A 618 42.30 -16.81 6.63
N CYS A 619 42.14 -15.54 7.03
CA CYS A 619 40.80 -14.98 7.29
C CYS A 619 40.42 -13.90 6.27
N GLU A 620 39.64 -14.26 5.24
CA GLU A 620 39.05 -13.32 4.26
C GLU A 620 37.85 -12.53 4.83
N GLN A 621 37.95 -12.03 6.06
CA GLN A 621 36.87 -11.27 6.68
C GLN A 621 36.71 -9.89 6.01
N VAL A 622 35.45 -9.48 5.82
CA VAL A 622 35.08 -8.17 5.31
C VAL A 622 34.38 -7.34 6.38
N HIS A 623 34.42 -6.03 6.24
CA HIS A 623 33.73 -5.09 7.11
C HIS A 623 32.78 -4.22 6.30
N PHE A 624 31.51 -4.14 6.69
CA PHE A 624 30.51 -3.30 6.05
C PHE A 624 30.61 -1.86 6.55
N ASP A 625 30.54 -0.89 5.65
CA ASP A 625 30.46 0.53 6.00
C ASP A 625 29.00 0.88 6.24
N ILE A 626 28.64 0.92 7.51
CA ILE A 626 27.26 1.07 7.98
C ILE A 626 27.01 2.49 8.47
N ILE A 627 25.91 3.07 8.00
CA ILE A 627 25.28 4.23 8.62
C ILE A 627 24.17 3.71 9.53
N HIS A 628 24.39 3.83 10.84
CA HIS A 628 23.40 3.47 11.84
C HIS A 628 22.29 4.52 11.88
N LEU A 629 21.05 4.09 11.63
CA LEU A 629 19.88 4.99 11.63
C LEU A 629 19.47 5.41 13.05
N ASN A 630 20.00 4.75 14.09
CA ASN A 630 19.71 5.04 15.49
C ASN A 630 20.57 6.17 16.08
N ASP A 631 21.82 6.33 15.63
CA ASP A 631 22.82 7.21 16.26
C ASP A 631 23.28 8.36 15.35
N THR A 632 23.97 9.35 15.93
CA THR A 632 24.69 10.39 15.16
C THR A 632 25.85 9.75 14.37
N PRO A 633 25.96 9.99 13.04
CA PRO A 633 26.99 9.37 12.21
C PRO A 633 28.40 9.71 12.72
N ARG A 634 29.25 8.69 12.94
CA ARG A 634 30.68 8.88 13.18
C ARG A 634 31.45 8.63 11.89
N ALA A 635 32.29 9.57 11.49
CA ALA A 635 33.22 9.38 10.38
C ALA A 635 34.25 8.31 10.77
N GLN A 636 34.35 7.23 10.00
CA GLN A 636 35.42 6.24 10.16
C GLN A 636 36.49 6.47 9.10
N THR A 637 37.73 6.62 9.53
CA THR A 637 38.92 6.75 8.69
C THR A 637 39.67 5.42 8.59
N GLY A 638 40.23 5.15 7.40
CA GLY A 638 41.40 4.29 7.22
C GLY A 638 41.14 2.79 7.06
N SER A 639 40.82 2.34 5.84
CA SER A 639 41.15 1.00 5.30
C SER A 639 40.89 0.98 3.79
N GLN A 640 41.55 0.09 3.05
CA GLN A 640 41.40 -0.05 1.60
C GLN A 640 39.97 -0.47 1.23
N SER A 641 39.23 0.42 0.57
CA SER A 641 37.87 0.14 0.08
C SER A 641 37.91 -0.90 -1.04
N LEU A 642 37.04 -1.90 -0.96
CA LEU A 642 36.84 -2.83 -2.07
C LEU A 642 35.95 -2.17 -3.12
N LYS A 643 36.24 -2.39 -4.40
CA LYS A 643 35.36 -2.00 -5.51
C LYS A 643 34.21 -3.01 -5.60
N VAL A 644 33.22 -2.83 -4.74
CA VAL A 644 32.00 -3.66 -4.72
C VAL A 644 30.96 -3.07 -5.67
N MET A 645 30.35 -3.94 -6.46
CA MET A 645 29.34 -3.58 -7.45
C MET A 645 27.92 -3.70 -6.89
N GLN A 646 27.68 -4.73 -6.07
CA GLN A 646 26.37 -5.00 -5.48
C GLN A 646 26.53 -5.69 -4.12
N VAL A 647 25.65 -5.37 -3.17
CA VAL A 647 25.47 -6.10 -1.91
C VAL A 647 24.04 -6.62 -1.89
N THR A 648 23.81 -7.84 -1.43
CA THR A 648 22.46 -8.39 -1.36
C THR A 648 22.33 -9.31 -0.16
N GLN A 649 21.49 -8.92 0.81
CA GLN A 649 21.08 -9.81 1.89
C GLN A 649 20.03 -10.78 1.34
N LEU A 650 20.31 -12.08 1.43
CA LEU A 650 19.41 -13.14 0.96
C LEU A 650 18.42 -13.56 2.03
N ASP A 651 18.96 -13.82 3.22
CA ASP A 651 18.26 -14.37 4.38
C ASP A 651 18.80 -13.72 5.66
N ARG A 652 18.45 -14.27 6.82
CA ARG A 652 18.82 -13.73 8.14
C ARG A 652 20.33 -13.69 8.40
N ASP A 653 21.12 -14.56 7.76
CA ASP A 653 22.57 -14.69 8.04
C ASP A 653 23.44 -14.73 6.77
N THR A 654 22.86 -14.57 5.58
CA THR A 654 23.61 -14.61 4.31
C THR A 654 23.54 -13.29 3.56
N VAL A 655 24.71 -12.73 3.28
CA VAL A 655 24.93 -11.56 2.46
C VAL A 655 25.90 -11.91 1.32
N LEU A 656 25.48 -11.63 0.09
CA LEU A 656 26.31 -11.72 -1.10
C LEU A 656 26.97 -10.38 -1.40
N ILE A 657 28.26 -10.41 -1.67
CA ILE A 657 29.06 -9.24 -2.06
C ILE A 657 29.62 -9.50 -3.45
N THR A 658 29.09 -8.80 -4.44
CA THR A 658 29.53 -8.88 -5.84
C THR A 658 30.68 -7.92 -6.06
N LEU A 659 31.85 -8.48 -6.34
CA LEU A 659 33.03 -7.78 -6.85
C LEU A 659 33.05 -7.90 -8.37
N GLU A 660 34.08 -7.32 -9.01
CA GLU A 660 34.21 -7.27 -10.47
C GLU A 660 34.02 -8.64 -11.14
N ASN A 661 34.69 -9.69 -10.67
CA ASN A 661 34.62 -11.04 -11.27
C ASN A 661 34.33 -12.15 -10.26
N THR A 662 33.99 -11.79 -9.02
CA THR A 662 33.82 -12.76 -7.93
C THR A 662 32.66 -12.37 -7.03
N VAL A 663 31.96 -13.36 -6.49
CA VAL A 663 30.90 -13.17 -5.50
C VAL A 663 31.36 -13.80 -4.19
N LYS A 664 31.43 -13.01 -3.13
CA LYS A 664 31.74 -13.49 -1.77
C LYS A 664 30.46 -13.74 -0.99
N ILE A 665 30.38 -14.88 -0.32
CA ILE A 665 29.23 -15.27 0.51
C ILE A 665 29.63 -15.17 1.98
N VAL A 666 29.10 -14.15 2.66
CA VAL A 666 29.45 -13.84 4.05
C VAL A 666 28.20 -13.70 4.90
N ASN A 667 28.35 -13.70 6.22
CA ASN A 667 27.31 -13.31 7.13
C ASN A 667 27.30 -11.81 7.43
N LEU A 668 26.32 -11.35 8.22
CA LEU A 668 26.19 -9.94 8.61
C LEU A 668 27.41 -9.42 9.40
N ASN A 669 28.21 -10.32 10.00
CA ASN A 669 29.48 -9.99 10.67
C ASN A 669 30.69 -9.99 9.70
N GLY A 670 30.46 -10.26 8.42
CA GLY A 670 31.48 -10.30 7.37
C GLY A 670 32.36 -11.55 7.37
N ASN A 671 31.97 -12.60 8.10
CA ASN A 671 32.64 -13.91 8.09
C ASN A 671 32.07 -14.81 6.99
N PRO A 672 32.85 -15.72 6.39
CA PRO A 672 32.32 -16.68 5.41
C PRO A 672 31.14 -17.47 5.96
N SER A 673 30.07 -17.62 5.16
CA SER A 673 28.87 -18.36 5.58
C SER A 673 29.17 -19.86 5.72
N LYS A 674 28.57 -20.52 6.72
CA LYS A 674 28.76 -21.96 6.98
C LYS A 674 27.81 -22.76 6.08
N GLY A 675 28.34 -23.69 5.29
CA GLY A 675 27.54 -24.63 4.49
C GLY A 675 27.27 -24.24 3.03
N ARG A 676 27.81 -23.10 2.55
CA ARG A 676 27.83 -22.68 1.14
C ARG A 676 29.26 -22.41 0.68
N THR A 677 29.48 -22.35 -0.63
CA THR A 677 30.79 -21.96 -1.16
C THR A 677 31.13 -20.53 -0.74
N SER A 678 32.29 -20.30 -0.11
CA SER A 678 32.64 -18.97 0.40
C SER A 678 32.88 -17.92 -0.69
N LYS A 679 33.15 -18.37 -1.92
CA LYS A 679 33.50 -17.53 -3.07
C LYS A 679 33.14 -18.22 -4.38
N LEU A 680 32.42 -17.52 -5.25
CA LEU A 680 32.16 -17.91 -6.64
C LEU A 680 33.02 -17.05 -7.57
N THR A 681 33.59 -17.63 -8.62
CA THR A 681 34.48 -16.92 -9.55
C THR A 681 33.95 -16.99 -10.98
N PHE A 682 33.98 -15.85 -11.66
CA PHE A 682 33.54 -15.68 -13.04
C PHE A 682 34.72 -15.23 -13.90
N ASP A 683 34.69 -15.62 -15.16
CA ASP A 683 35.66 -15.30 -16.20
C ASP A 683 35.39 -13.94 -16.88
N PHE A 684 34.39 -13.20 -16.39
CA PHE A 684 33.96 -11.91 -16.91
C PHE A 684 33.65 -10.90 -15.79
N SER A 685 33.46 -9.64 -16.16
CA SER A 685 33.01 -8.59 -15.24
C SER A 685 31.49 -8.66 -15.02
N ILE A 686 31.07 -8.84 -13.77
CA ILE A 686 29.65 -9.01 -13.38
C ILE A 686 28.98 -7.64 -13.32
N GLU A 687 27.98 -7.39 -14.16
CA GLU A 687 27.22 -6.13 -14.12
C GLU A 687 26.06 -6.18 -13.12
N THR A 688 25.38 -7.33 -13.02
CA THR A 688 24.26 -7.53 -12.09
C THR A 688 24.22 -8.97 -11.64
N LEU A 689 24.00 -9.19 -10.34
CA LEU A 689 23.80 -10.52 -9.77
C LEU A 689 22.34 -10.70 -9.36
N VAL A 690 21.72 -11.79 -9.80
CA VAL A 690 20.40 -12.22 -9.37
C VAL A 690 20.48 -13.59 -8.71
N CYS A 691 19.67 -13.82 -7.68
CA CYS A 691 19.71 -15.06 -6.91
C CYS A 691 18.51 -15.94 -7.28
N LEU A 692 18.79 -17.22 -7.54
CA LEU A 692 17.80 -18.29 -7.67
C LEU A 692 17.86 -19.17 -6.40
N GLN A 693 17.00 -20.18 -6.30
CA GLN A 693 16.89 -21.00 -5.08
C GLN A 693 18.22 -21.65 -4.67
N ASP A 694 18.90 -22.30 -5.61
CA ASP A 694 20.16 -23.04 -5.35
C ASP A 694 21.37 -22.49 -6.13
N SER A 695 21.18 -21.39 -6.86
CA SER A 695 22.21 -20.83 -7.74
C SER A 695 22.13 -19.30 -7.83
N VAL A 696 23.15 -18.69 -8.40
CA VAL A 696 23.16 -17.27 -8.77
C VAL A 696 23.26 -17.13 -10.28
N LEU A 697 22.58 -16.15 -10.85
CA LEU A 697 22.74 -15.71 -12.23
C LEU A 697 23.56 -14.42 -12.24
N ALA A 698 24.79 -14.51 -12.75
CA ALA A 698 25.62 -13.34 -13.00
C ALA A 698 25.42 -12.87 -14.44
N PHE A 699 24.89 -11.66 -14.59
CA PHE A 699 24.72 -10.99 -15.87
C PHE A 699 25.96 -10.17 -16.20
N TRP A 700 26.34 -10.20 -17.46
CA TRP A 700 27.41 -9.39 -18.03
C TRP A 700 26.96 -8.85 -19.38
N LYS A 701 27.77 -7.97 -19.96
CA LYS A 701 27.42 -7.21 -21.16
C LYS A 701 26.81 -8.04 -22.30
N HIS A 702 27.32 -9.24 -22.56
CA HIS A 702 26.88 -10.08 -23.70
C HIS A 702 26.19 -11.38 -23.29
N GLY A 703 25.74 -11.50 -22.03
CA GLY A 703 25.08 -12.73 -21.60
C GLY A 703 24.89 -12.91 -20.10
N LEU A 704 24.72 -14.16 -19.69
CA LEU A 704 24.58 -14.54 -18.29
C LEU A 704 25.20 -15.91 -18.02
N LYS A 705 25.69 -16.11 -16.79
CA LYS A 705 26.19 -17.40 -16.30
C LYS A 705 25.59 -17.72 -14.95
N GLY A 706 24.94 -18.87 -14.87
CA GLY A 706 24.42 -19.47 -13.65
C GLY A 706 25.48 -20.30 -12.95
N ARG A 707 25.63 -20.17 -11.63
CA ARG A 707 26.49 -21.03 -10.80
C ARG A 707 25.80 -21.46 -9.53
N SER A 708 25.97 -22.73 -9.16
CA SER A 708 25.45 -23.32 -7.92
C SER A 708 26.08 -22.65 -6.68
N LEU A 709 25.25 -22.27 -5.71
CA LEU A 709 25.70 -21.72 -4.43
C LEU A 709 26.44 -22.75 -3.57
N ASN A 710 26.23 -24.04 -3.83
CA ASN A 710 26.74 -25.15 -3.04
C ASN A 710 27.97 -25.83 -3.67
N SER A 711 27.98 -25.98 -5.00
CA SER A 711 29.04 -26.70 -5.73
C SER A 711 29.96 -25.81 -6.56
N ASP A 712 29.63 -24.52 -6.76
CA ASP A 712 30.31 -23.61 -7.72
C ASP A 712 30.33 -24.14 -9.17
N GLU A 713 29.52 -25.15 -9.47
CA GLU A 713 29.37 -25.66 -10.83
C GLU A 713 28.51 -24.73 -11.67
N VAL A 714 28.85 -24.60 -12.95
CA VAL A 714 28.07 -23.82 -13.91
C VAL A 714 26.74 -24.54 -14.16
N THR A 715 25.63 -23.88 -13.85
CA THR A 715 24.28 -24.42 -14.00
C THR A 715 23.68 -24.07 -15.35
N GLN A 716 23.94 -22.85 -15.85
CA GLN A 716 23.46 -22.36 -17.15
C GLN A 716 24.46 -21.34 -17.71
N GLU A 717 24.51 -21.18 -19.03
CA GLU A 717 25.29 -20.13 -19.69
C GLU A 717 24.61 -19.71 -20.99
N ILE A 718 24.53 -18.39 -21.21
CA ILE A 718 24.07 -17.78 -22.45
C ILE A 718 25.09 -16.70 -22.79
N THR A 719 25.58 -16.74 -24.02
CA THR A 719 26.54 -15.78 -24.55
C THR A 719 26.15 -15.45 -25.98
N ASP A 720 25.92 -14.18 -26.25
CA ASP A 720 25.60 -13.65 -27.57
C ASP A 720 26.25 -12.28 -27.74
N GLU A 721 27.43 -12.26 -28.37
CA GLU A 721 28.21 -11.04 -28.59
C GLU A 721 27.55 -10.07 -29.59
N SER A 722 26.56 -10.54 -30.37
CA SER A 722 25.80 -9.67 -31.28
C SER A 722 24.85 -8.73 -30.54
N ARG A 723 24.58 -9.00 -29.25
CA ARG A 723 23.69 -8.21 -28.41
C ARG A 723 24.37 -7.74 -27.12
N ILE A 724 23.86 -6.62 -26.61
CA ILE A 724 24.18 -6.11 -25.28
C ILE A 724 22.94 -6.31 -24.41
N PHE A 725 23.09 -6.97 -23.26
CA PHE A 725 22.02 -7.23 -22.30
C PHE A 725 22.13 -6.31 -21.09
N ARG A 726 20.99 -5.81 -20.62
CA ARG A 726 20.89 -5.01 -19.40
C ARG A 726 19.71 -5.47 -18.56
N VAL A 727 19.95 -5.67 -17.26
CA VAL A 727 18.88 -5.98 -16.30
C VAL A 727 18.16 -4.69 -15.91
N LEU A 728 16.84 -4.65 -16.09
CA LEU A 728 15.99 -3.48 -15.79
C LEU A 728 15.26 -3.60 -14.45
N GLY A 729 15.00 -4.82 -13.98
CA GLY A 729 14.25 -5.07 -12.76
C GLY A 729 14.46 -6.48 -12.22
N THR A 730 14.47 -6.61 -10.88
CA THR A 730 14.78 -7.86 -10.16
C THR A 730 13.87 -8.13 -8.95
N SER A 731 12.92 -7.24 -8.62
CA SER A 731 12.16 -7.32 -7.36
C SER A 731 11.07 -8.40 -7.32
N ARG A 732 10.59 -8.86 -8.47
CA ARG A 732 9.60 -9.96 -8.58
C ARG A 732 9.95 -10.86 -9.75
N ASP A 733 9.95 -10.25 -10.94
CA ASP A 733 10.38 -10.88 -12.17
C ASP A 733 11.71 -10.28 -12.64
N ILE A 734 12.53 -11.08 -13.32
CA ILE A 734 13.76 -10.59 -13.95
C ILE A 734 13.39 -10.02 -15.32
N ILE A 735 13.62 -8.72 -15.51
CA ILE A 735 13.31 -8.03 -16.76
C ILE A 735 14.62 -7.66 -17.44
N LEU A 736 14.79 -8.08 -18.70
CA LEU A 736 15.97 -7.79 -19.50
C LEU A 736 15.63 -6.91 -20.69
N GLN A 737 16.55 -6.01 -21.00
CA GLN A 737 16.63 -5.30 -22.26
C GLN A 737 17.78 -5.87 -23.08
N SER A 738 17.58 -6.04 -24.39
CA SER A 738 18.69 -6.31 -25.32
C SER A 738 18.75 -5.27 -26.44
N THR A 739 19.95 -4.81 -26.78
CA THR A 739 20.23 -3.95 -27.95
C THR A 739 21.29 -4.61 -28.84
N LEU A 740 21.39 -4.23 -30.11
CA LEU A 740 22.46 -4.74 -30.99
C LEU A 740 23.82 -4.12 -30.61
N THR A 741 24.88 -4.94 -30.60
CA THR A 741 26.23 -4.49 -30.25
C THR A 741 26.76 -3.45 -31.25
N ASP A 742 26.55 -3.69 -32.55
CA ASP A 742 27.07 -2.84 -33.63
C ASP A 742 26.32 -1.51 -33.79
N ASN A 743 25.10 -1.42 -33.23
CA ASN A 743 24.28 -0.22 -33.28
C ASN A 743 23.57 0.01 -31.94
N PRO A 744 24.23 0.67 -30.97
CA PRO A 744 23.65 0.99 -29.66
C PRO A 744 22.41 1.89 -29.73
N SER A 745 22.21 2.60 -30.83
CA SER A 745 21.02 3.44 -31.08
C SER A 745 19.85 2.66 -31.67
N ALA A 746 20.02 1.36 -31.93
CA ALA A 746 18.95 0.49 -32.42
C ALA A 746 17.86 0.30 -31.37
N LEU A 747 16.65 -0.01 -31.84
CA LEU A 747 15.51 -0.29 -30.98
C LEU A 747 15.78 -1.54 -30.12
N SER A 748 15.34 -1.49 -28.87
CA SER A 748 15.64 -2.52 -27.87
C SER A 748 14.55 -3.58 -27.78
N ASN A 749 14.90 -4.81 -27.43
CA ASN A 749 13.92 -5.87 -27.16
C ASN A 749 13.78 -6.05 -25.66
N LEU A 750 12.56 -6.39 -25.21
CA LEU A 750 12.27 -6.66 -23.80
C LEU A 750 11.97 -8.15 -23.60
N TYR A 751 12.60 -8.72 -22.59
CA TYR A 751 12.42 -10.09 -22.15
C TYR A 751 12.05 -10.11 -20.67
N ILE A 752 11.26 -11.10 -20.27
CA ILE A 752 10.93 -11.37 -18.87
C ILE A 752 11.25 -12.82 -18.57
N LEU A 753 11.87 -13.10 -17.42
CA LEU A 753 11.99 -14.46 -16.92
C LEU A 753 10.67 -14.86 -16.28
N THR A 754 9.81 -15.56 -17.01
CA THR A 754 8.59 -16.13 -16.45
C THR A 754 8.92 -17.49 -15.84
N GLY A 755 8.68 -17.64 -14.54
CA GLY A 755 8.65 -18.93 -13.85
C GLY A 755 7.21 -19.35 -13.62
N HIS A 756 6.89 -20.62 -13.89
CA HIS A 756 5.65 -21.22 -13.41
C HIS A 756 5.79 -21.51 -11.90
N GLU A 757 5.86 -20.46 -11.06
CA GLU A 757 5.52 -20.63 -9.65
C GLU A 757 4.01 -20.90 -9.61
N SER A 758 3.66 -22.15 -9.33
CA SER A 758 2.44 -22.56 -8.63
C SER A 758 1.27 -21.60 -8.75
N SER A 759 0.53 -21.71 -9.85
CA SER A 759 -0.85 -21.23 -9.91
C SER A 759 -1.69 -22.05 -8.93
N TYR A 760 -1.70 -21.70 -7.64
CA TYR A 760 -2.68 -22.18 -6.66
C TYR A 760 -2.98 -21.11 -5.61
#